data_AF-A0A1V5GUI8-F1
#
_entry.id   AF-A0A1V5GUI8-F1
#
_cell.length_a   1.000
_cell.length_b   1.000
_cell.length_c   1.000
_cell.angle_alpha   90.00
_cell.angle_beta   90.00
_cell.angle_gamma   90.00
#
_symmetry.space_group_name_H-M   'P 1'
#
loop_
_entity.id
_entity.type
_entity.pdbx_description
1 polymer ?
#
loop_
_entity_poly.entity_id
_entity_poly.type
_entity_poly.pdbx_seq_one_letter_code
_entity_poly.pdbx_strand_id
1 'polypeptide(L)'
;MQSWKPRLENSSPSNAGQAGARAAHPSLRYGAKALRSDSKKTGAIAMRTTGSEPNAFALRLALAAAALGLLAGAGPPPSSAAPAPDYEWTFGAVGLSDYRLTAVSSPDVYGGALDALDPALNLILDKRYRIEVIDFIAHPIQIVAKAANALSDGVLLAMGPVAGSMEADAGVAWTDNGAGTVEFTLTSALLAAARSSARAPGYRCAVHSDSMRGDFVIFGDGAPIANPIPDPIPKGPETVEVALVVQGLVSPLGFLDPDDGTGRFFVYDQTGVATVLLDTGAAKTFLDLRSRLVALNAGYDERGLLGFALHPDFAANGKVYTYTSEPVAGPADFTTNPSAGVHNHQSVIAEWQTAAADPDAIDPATRRELMRIDQPQGNHNGGDIRFGPDNLLYIALGDGGSGDDQGAGHGPAGNGQNKDVVYGKILRIDVGGADSANGQYGIPPGNPFVGAAGVDEIYAWGFRNPYRISFDQTTGELWAGDVGQSAIEEIDRVAIGGNYGWRAKEGSFHFDPNGAAGGFVTDIPPLPPPPDLIDPVAQYDHGEGTAVVGGFVSRGPAALSGFYVAGDLGPNLSSPSGRLFYVNIATGELREAIVGANDRPLGFWIKGFGQDAAGNVYICGSKTLGPSGATGAVLKIVPLAAADNRRWVRYE
;
A
#
# COMPACT_ATOMS: atom_id res chain seq x y z
N MET A 1 -10.79 61.02 1.80
CA MET A 1 -11.97 61.58 1.11
C MET A 1 -12.04 61.00 -0.30
N GLN A 2 -13.15 61.24 -1.02
CA GLN A 2 -13.41 60.78 -2.40
C GLN A 2 -12.30 61.25 -3.36
N SER A 3 -11.68 60.40 -4.21
CA SER A 3 -12.15 59.60 -5.39
C SER A 3 -11.96 60.35 -6.73
N TRP A 4 -11.74 59.63 -7.84
CA TRP A 4 -12.25 59.96 -9.20
C TRP A 4 -11.90 58.90 -10.29
N LYS A 5 -12.81 58.78 -11.27
CA LYS A 5 -12.78 58.13 -12.61
C LYS A 5 -13.70 59.01 -13.51
N PRO A 6 -13.62 59.10 -14.86
CA PRO A 6 -13.73 58.01 -15.86
C PRO A 6 -12.78 58.25 -17.09
N ARG A 7 -12.98 57.85 -18.37
CA ARG A 7 -14.01 57.09 -19.13
C ARG A 7 -13.35 56.34 -20.31
N LEU A 8 -14.16 55.69 -21.15
CA LEU A 8 -13.88 55.20 -22.51
C LEU A 8 -14.48 56.16 -23.56
N GLU A 9 -14.12 56.04 -24.84
CA GLU A 9 -15.06 55.73 -25.95
C GLU A 9 -14.49 55.76 -27.40
N ASN A 10 -15.09 54.94 -28.29
CA ASN A 10 -15.29 55.10 -29.77
C ASN A 10 -14.06 55.15 -30.73
N SER A 11 -14.16 54.83 -32.03
CA SER A 11 -15.05 53.94 -32.83
C SER A 11 -14.53 53.77 -34.27
N SER A 12 -14.90 52.69 -34.99
CA SER A 12 -14.51 52.39 -36.39
C SER A 12 -15.11 53.33 -37.46
N PRO A 13 -14.66 53.30 -38.75
CA PRO A 13 -15.44 52.55 -39.78
C PRO A 13 -14.68 52.01 -41.04
N SER A 14 -15.40 51.21 -41.86
CA SER A 14 -15.19 50.87 -43.30
C SER A 14 -13.92 50.09 -43.73
N ASN A 15 -13.98 48.94 -44.45
CA ASN A 15 -14.55 48.57 -45.78
C ASN A 15 -13.75 49.10 -47.00
N ALA A 16 -13.53 48.37 -48.10
CA ALA A 16 -13.64 46.94 -48.46
C ALA A 16 -12.96 46.68 -49.84
N GLY A 17 -12.66 45.42 -50.24
CA GLY A 17 -12.17 45.13 -51.61
C GLY A 17 -11.76 43.68 -51.95
N GLN A 18 -12.35 43.12 -53.01
CA GLN A 18 -12.04 41.84 -53.69
C GLN A 18 -11.19 42.13 -54.97
N ALA A 19 -10.59 41.21 -55.74
CA ALA A 19 -10.07 39.83 -55.56
C ALA A 19 -9.26 39.48 -56.85
N GLY A 20 -8.45 38.40 -56.86
CA GLY A 20 -7.76 37.94 -58.09
C GLY A 20 -6.79 36.77 -57.83
N ALA A 21 -6.53 35.92 -58.83
CA ALA A 21 -5.79 34.66 -58.65
C ALA A 21 -4.89 34.28 -59.84
N ARG A 22 -3.81 33.52 -59.58
CA ARG A 22 -3.48 32.27 -60.31
C ARG A 22 -2.24 31.49 -59.78
N ALA A 23 -2.48 30.19 -59.57
CA ALA A 23 -1.66 29.02 -59.88
C ALA A 23 -0.12 28.99 -59.66
N ALA A 24 0.31 28.02 -58.83
CA ALA A 24 1.21 26.93 -59.27
C ALA A 24 1.12 25.70 -58.33
N HIS A 25 1.21 24.49 -58.88
CA HIS A 25 1.40 23.20 -58.19
C HIS A 25 2.19 22.27 -59.13
N PRO A 26 3.13 21.46 -58.63
CA PRO A 26 2.85 20.06 -58.24
C PRO A 26 3.23 19.80 -56.76
N SER A 27 2.82 18.77 -56.00
CA SER A 27 2.40 17.36 -56.26
C SER A 27 3.58 16.45 -56.69
N LEU A 28 3.62 15.12 -56.57
CA LEU A 28 2.70 13.99 -56.28
C LEU A 28 3.36 13.13 -55.16
N ARG A 29 3.02 11.90 -54.70
CA ARG A 29 1.86 10.97 -54.48
C ARG A 29 2.46 9.74 -53.74
N TYR A 30 1.78 8.76 -53.12
CA TYR A 30 0.36 8.40 -52.89
C TYR A 30 0.30 7.65 -51.52
N GLY A 31 -0.66 6.83 -51.06
CA GLY A 31 -1.86 6.19 -51.62
C GLY A 31 -1.66 4.75 -52.14
N ALA A 32 -2.62 3.82 -52.11
CA ALA A 32 -3.91 3.71 -51.42
C ALA A 32 -4.50 2.31 -51.72
N LYS A 33 -5.50 1.85 -50.95
CA LYS A 33 -6.77 1.28 -51.50
C LYS A 33 -7.77 0.86 -50.44
N ALA A 34 -9.05 0.90 -50.82
CA ALA A 34 -10.16 0.21 -50.19
C ALA A 34 -10.85 -0.69 -51.24
N LEU A 35 -11.64 -1.66 -50.80
CA LEU A 35 -12.58 -2.41 -51.63
C LEU A 35 -13.91 -2.57 -50.90
N ARG A 36 -15.00 -2.45 -51.67
CA ARG A 36 -16.36 -2.91 -51.31
C ARG A 36 -16.79 -3.94 -52.35
N SER A 37 -17.64 -4.87 -51.95
CA SER A 37 -18.54 -5.60 -52.86
C SER A 37 -19.87 -5.87 -52.14
N ASP A 38 -20.98 -5.55 -52.81
CA ASP A 38 -22.33 -5.84 -52.30
C ASP A 38 -22.72 -7.30 -52.58
N SER A 39 -23.61 -7.86 -51.75
CA SER A 39 -24.62 -8.81 -52.20
C SER A 39 -25.96 -8.53 -51.49
N LYS A 40 -27.09 -8.95 -52.06
CA LYS A 40 -28.45 -8.58 -51.63
C LYS A 40 -29.43 -9.76 -51.75
N LYS A 41 -30.57 -9.63 -51.05
CA LYS A 41 -31.78 -10.50 -51.06
C LYS A 41 -31.59 -11.81 -50.27
N THR A 42 -32.58 -12.41 -49.61
CA THR A 42 -34.05 -12.12 -49.43
C THR A 42 -34.47 -12.76 -48.09
N GLY A 43 -35.60 -12.48 -47.42
CA GLY A 43 -36.77 -11.63 -47.73
C GLY A 43 -37.57 -11.32 -46.44
N ALA A 44 -38.79 -10.79 -46.55
CA ALA A 44 -39.55 -10.23 -45.40
C ALA A 44 -40.78 -11.07 -44.98
N ILE A 45 -41.29 -10.83 -43.76
CA ILE A 45 -42.71 -10.83 -43.27
C ILE A 45 -42.70 -10.99 -41.72
N ALA A 46 -43.40 -10.20 -40.89
CA ALA A 46 -44.13 -8.94 -41.10
C ALA A 46 -44.41 -8.17 -39.77
N MET A 47 -44.92 -6.94 -39.90
CA MET A 47 -45.79 -6.20 -38.96
C MET A 47 -45.29 -5.73 -37.55
N ARG A 48 -44.82 -4.48 -37.56
CA ARG A 48 -45.38 -3.31 -36.80
C ARG A 48 -46.83 -3.48 -36.30
N THR A 49 -47.37 -2.84 -35.26
CA THR A 49 -46.97 -1.76 -34.30
C THR A 49 -47.97 -1.82 -33.12
N THR A 50 -47.79 -1.30 -31.90
CA THR A 50 -47.50 0.09 -31.42
C THR A 50 -46.85 0.06 -30.01
N GLY A 51 -46.35 1.14 -29.41
CA GLY A 51 -46.15 2.52 -29.92
C GLY A 51 -46.61 3.63 -28.96
N SER A 52 -45.91 3.84 -27.83
CA SER A 52 -46.00 5.06 -26.99
C SER A 52 -44.85 5.12 -25.96
N GLU A 53 -44.26 6.30 -25.76
CA GLU A 53 -43.20 6.59 -24.77
C GLU A 53 -43.81 7.16 -23.44
N PRO A 54 -43.06 7.83 -22.54
CA PRO A 54 -42.16 7.23 -21.55
C PRO A 54 -42.49 7.70 -20.09
N ASN A 55 -41.83 7.14 -19.07
CA ASN A 55 -41.20 7.92 -17.97
C ASN A 55 -40.45 7.06 -16.93
N ALA A 56 -39.70 7.73 -16.06
CA ALA A 56 -38.86 7.17 -15.01
C ALA A 56 -39.55 7.04 -13.63
N PHE A 57 -38.77 6.60 -12.62
CA PHE A 57 -38.91 6.83 -11.17
C PHE A 57 -39.88 5.96 -10.33
N ALA A 58 -39.31 4.95 -9.65
CA ALA A 58 -39.64 4.44 -8.30
C ALA A 58 -38.46 3.55 -7.85
N LEU A 59 -37.82 3.61 -6.67
CA LEU A 59 -38.05 4.22 -5.34
C LEU A 59 -38.88 3.43 -4.30
N ARG A 60 -38.21 2.45 -3.68
CA ARG A 60 -38.19 2.03 -2.25
C ARG A 60 -39.50 1.73 -1.46
N LEU A 61 -39.45 0.57 -0.76
CA LEU A 61 -40.09 0.24 0.54
C LEU A 61 -41.64 0.09 0.58
N ALA A 62 -42.27 -0.60 1.55
CA ALA A 62 -41.79 -1.28 2.77
C ALA A 62 -42.76 -2.39 3.28
N LEU A 63 -42.26 -3.33 4.12
CA LEU A 63 -42.89 -4.04 5.28
C LEU A 63 -44.31 -4.69 5.16
N ALA A 64 -44.73 -5.71 5.94
CA ALA A 64 -44.09 -6.67 6.88
C ALA A 64 -45.10 -7.78 7.30
N ALA A 65 -44.61 -8.72 8.15
CA ALA A 65 -45.38 -9.68 9.00
C ALA A 65 -45.95 -10.95 8.30
N ALA A 66 -46.11 -12.12 8.95
CA ALA A 66 -45.85 -12.48 10.36
C ALA A 66 -45.47 -13.97 10.55
N ALA A 67 -44.73 -14.26 11.64
CA ALA A 67 -44.97 -15.28 12.71
C ALA A 67 -45.68 -16.64 12.41
N LEU A 68 -45.42 -17.77 13.09
CA LEU A 68 -44.58 -18.09 14.26
C LEU A 68 -44.28 -19.62 14.30
N GLY A 69 -43.21 -20.08 14.99
CA GLY A 69 -43.04 -21.50 15.33
C GLY A 69 -41.74 -21.80 16.09
N LEU A 70 -41.84 -22.19 17.38
CA LEU A 70 -40.70 -22.55 18.23
C LEU A 70 -40.50 -24.07 18.29
N LEU A 71 -39.26 -24.55 18.44
CA LEU A 71 -38.78 -25.16 19.70
C LEU A 71 -37.32 -25.67 19.66
N ALA A 72 -36.52 -25.17 20.62
CA ALA A 72 -35.39 -25.76 21.35
C ALA A 72 -34.44 -26.82 20.70
N GLY A 73 -33.13 -26.55 20.78
CA GLY A 73 -32.10 -27.60 20.79
C GLY A 73 -30.65 -27.14 20.54
N ALA A 74 -29.80 -27.19 21.57
CA ALA A 74 -28.33 -27.00 21.56
C ALA A 74 -27.77 -25.65 21.05
N GLY A 75 -26.75 -25.13 21.76
CA GLY A 75 -25.86 -24.10 21.23
C GLY A 75 -24.63 -24.73 20.55
N PRO A 76 -23.93 -24.01 19.65
CA PRO A 76 -22.72 -24.51 19.02
C PRO A 76 -21.58 -24.66 20.03
N PRO A 77 -20.73 -25.71 19.94
CA PRO A 77 -19.48 -25.79 20.70
C PRO A 77 -18.44 -24.82 20.12
N PRO A 78 -17.47 -24.33 20.92
CA PRO A 78 -16.35 -23.56 20.41
C PRO A 78 -15.38 -24.48 19.66
N SER A 79 -15.38 -24.42 18.33
CA SER A 79 -14.40 -25.11 17.49
C SER A 79 -13.14 -24.25 17.31
N SER A 80 -12.32 -24.17 18.35
CA SER A 80 -10.94 -23.67 18.24
C SER A 80 -10.08 -24.71 17.50
N ALA A 81 -10.26 -24.81 16.19
CA ALA A 81 -9.32 -25.50 15.33
C ALA A 81 -8.06 -24.63 15.22
N ALA A 82 -6.94 -25.10 15.77
CA ALA A 82 -5.64 -24.54 15.40
C ALA A 82 -5.42 -24.79 13.90
N PRO A 83 -4.73 -23.89 13.17
CA PRO A 83 -4.38 -24.14 11.77
C PRO A 83 -3.57 -25.44 11.67
N ALA A 84 -3.80 -26.19 10.59
CA ALA A 84 -2.95 -27.33 10.27
C ALA A 84 -1.52 -26.82 9.96
N PRO A 85 -0.47 -27.51 10.43
CA PRO A 85 0.91 -27.07 10.22
C PRO A 85 1.32 -27.21 8.75
N ASP A 86 2.29 -26.40 8.34
CA ASP A 86 2.97 -26.58 7.06
C ASP A 86 3.65 -27.96 6.97
N TYR A 87 3.58 -28.56 5.79
CA TYR A 87 4.17 -29.87 5.52
C TYR A 87 5.47 -29.72 4.73
N GLU A 88 6.61 -29.69 5.44
CA GLU A 88 7.94 -29.71 4.84
C GLU A 88 8.27 -31.10 4.27
N TRP A 89 8.59 -31.19 2.98
CA TRP A 89 9.03 -32.43 2.31
C TRP A 89 10.57 -32.44 2.13
N THR A 90 11.30 -32.84 3.17
CA THR A 90 12.77 -33.00 3.10
C THR A 90 13.16 -34.31 2.40
N PHE A 91 13.66 -34.20 1.17
CA PHE A 91 14.28 -35.34 0.46
C PHE A 91 15.66 -35.67 1.07
N GLY A 92 15.65 -36.56 2.07
CA GLY A 92 16.85 -37.02 2.78
C GLY A 92 17.85 -37.74 1.87
N ALA A 93 19.14 -37.42 2.02
CA ALA A 93 20.22 -37.93 1.19
C ALA A 93 20.63 -39.38 1.54
N VAL A 94 19.83 -40.38 1.17
CA VAL A 94 20.18 -41.80 1.30
C VAL A 94 19.56 -42.69 0.20
N GLY A 95 20.35 -43.68 -0.23
CA GLY A 95 19.96 -44.95 -0.84
C GLY A 95 18.66 -45.02 -1.64
N LEU A 96 18.78 -45.11 -2.97
CA LEU A 96 17.68 -45.46 -3.88
C LEU A 96 16.87 -46.68 -3.38
N SER A 97 15.54 -46.59 -3.50
CA SER A 97 14.53 -47.66 -3.58
C SER A 97 13.64 -48.07 -2.40
N ASP A 98 13.53 -47.29 -1.31
CA ASP A 98 12.45 -47.48 -0.31
C ASP A 98 11.86 -46.13 0.14
N TYR A 99 10.57 -45.90 -0.15
CA TYR A 99 9.81 -44.72 0.29
C TYR A 99 8.46 -45.14 0.86
N ARG A 100 8.03 -44.47 1.94
CA ARG A 100 6.78 -44.77 2.64
C ARG A 100 6.11 -43.49 3.10
N LEU A 101 4.84 -43.31 2.72
CA LEU A 101 4.05 -42.13 3.07
C LEU A 101 3.65 -42.16 4.56
N THR A 102 3.85 -41.05 5.27
CA THR A 102 3.29 -40.82 6.61
C THR A 102 2.90 -39.35 6.81
N ALA A 103 1.63 -39.13 7.18
CA ALA A 103 0.94 -37.86 7.44
C ALA A 103 0.37 -37.12 6.21
N VAL A 104 -0.86 -36.63 6.39
CA VAL A 104 -1.70 -35.81 5.50
C VAL A 104 -2.71 -35.08 6.41
N SER A 105 -3.05 -33.81 6.16
CA SER A 105 -4.31 -33.26 6.70
C SER A 105 -4.92 -32.13 5.87
N SER A 106 -6.16 -32.35 5.43
CA SER A 106 -7.24 -31.36 5.49
C SER A 106 -8.56 -32.13 5.65
N PRO A 107 -9.51 -31.71 6.52
CA PRO A 107 -10.75 -32.46 6.75
C PRO A 107 -11.59 -32.69 5.49
N ASP A 108 -11.53 -31.78 4.52
CA ASP A 108 -12.33 -31.81 3.30
C ASP A 108 -11.66 -32.61 2.15
N VAL A 109 -10.44 -33.14 2.35
CA VAL A 109 -9.69 -33.90 1.34
C VAL A 109 -9.54 -35.37 1.74
N TYR A 110 -10.56 -36.14 1.36
CA TYR A 110 -10.58 -37.61 1.21
C TYR A 110 -10.58 -38.47 2.49
N GLY A 111 -11.70 -39.19 2.71
CA GLY A 111 -11.88 -40.15 3.80
C GLY A 111 -11.50 -41.58 3.44
N GLY A 112 -10.24 -41.84 3.07
CA GLY A 112 -9.76 -43.18 2.69
C GLY A 112 -8.25 -43.36 2.86
N ALA A 113 -7.80 -44.59 3.07
CA ALA A 113 -6.38 -44.89 3.18
C ALA A 113 -5.71 -44.88 1.78
N LEU A 114 -4.65 -44.08 1.65
CA LEU A 114 -3.81 -44.06 0.44
C LEU A 114 -3.01 -45.36 0.32
N ASP A 115 -2.94 -45.92 -0.89
CA ASP A 115 -2.15 -47.11 -1.15
C ASP A 115 -0.67 -46.77 -1.45
N ALA A 116 0.18 -47.79 -1.45
CA ALA A 116 1.63 -47.63 -1.59
C ALA A 116 2.11 -47.53 -3.05
N LEU A 117 1.22 -47.31 -4.02
CA LEU A 117 1.52 -47.31 -5.46
C LEU A 117 0.98 -46.08 -6.21
N ASP A 118 -0.11 -45.45 -5.75
CA ASP A 118 -0.68 -44.28 -6.44
C ASP A 118 -1.35 -43.26 -5.49
N PRO A 119 -0.57 -42.47 -4.71
CA PRO A 119 -1.08 -41.23 -4.12
C PRO A 119 -1.55 -40.30 -5.24
N ALA A 120 -2.82 -39.88 -5.16
CA ALA A 120 -3.57 -39.30 -6.26
C ALA A 120 -4.49 -38.18 -5.76
N LEU A 121 -3.92 -36.98 -5.62
CA LEU A 121 -4.70 -35.78 -5.35
C LEU A 121 -5.63 -35.45 -6.54
N ASN A 122 -6.90 -35.14 -6.23
CA ASN A 122 -7.83 -34.62 -7.23
C ASN A 122 -7.53 -33.14 -7.48
N LEU A 123 -6.82 -32.81 -8.56
CA LEU A 123 -6.64 -31.41 -8.95
C LEU A 123 -8.00 -30.79 -9.28
N ILE A 124 -8.33 -29.70 -8.58
CA ILE A 124 -9.58 -28.96 -8.70
C ILE A 124 -9.43 -27.89 -9.78
N LEU A 125 -10.46 -27.78 -10.62
CA LEU A 125 -10.55 -26.81 -11.72
C LEU A 125 -10.40 -25.37 -11.22
N ASP A 126 -9.68 -24.55 -11.99
CA ASP A 126 -9.43 -23.12 -11.80
C ASP A 126 -8.70 -22.73 -10.49
N LYS A 127 -8.17 -23.72 -9.73
CA LYS A 127 -7.25 -23.49 -8.61
C LYS A 127 -5.84 -23.15 -9.06
N ARG A 128 -5.07 -22.53 -8.15
CA ARG A 128 -3.63 -22.25 -8.30
C ARG A 128 -2.81 -23.26 -7.49
N TYR A 129 -1.61 -23.51 -7.99
CA TYR A 129 -0.67 -24.48 -7.46
C TYR A 129 0.73 -23.89 -7.54
N ARG A 130 1.51 -24.00 -6.46
CA ARG A 130 2.93 -23.67 -6.42
C ARG A 130 3.74 -24.91 -6.10
N ILE A 131 4.87 -25.06 -6.78
CA ILE A 131 5.88 -26.08 -6.51
C ILE A 131 7.22 -25.36 -6.37
N GLU A 132 8.02 -25.74 -5.37
CA GLU A 132 9.35 -25.18 -5.15
C GLU A 132 10.39 -26.29 -5.06
N VAL A 133 11.54 -26.09 -5.70
CA VAL A 133 12.52 -27.14 -6.02
C VAL A 133 13.94 -26.65 -5.72
N ILE A 134 14.42 -27.00 -4.54
CA ILE A 134 15.67 -26.48 -3.93
C ILE A 134 16.93 -26.77 -4.78
N ASP A 135 16.92 -27.82 -5.60
CA ASP A 135 17.93 -28.06 -6.65
C ASP A 135 17.25 -28.49 -7.97
N PHE A 136 16.59 -27.54 -8.64
CA PHE A 136 15.95 -27.78 -9.94
C PHE A 136 16.92 -28.10 -11.09
N ILE A 137 18.23 -27.88 -10.90
CA ILE A 137 19.26 -28.14 -11.91
C ILE A 137 19.60 -29.64 -11.92
N ALA A 138 19.76 -30.26 -10.75
CA ALA A 138 19.87 -31.72 -10.63
C ALA A 138 18.50 -32.42 -10.70
N HIS A 139 17.41 -31.74 -10.32
CA HIS A 139 16.06 -32.31 -10.24
C HIS A 139 15.01 -31.54 -11.07
N PRO A 140 15.11 -31.51 -12.42
CA PRO A 140 14.07 -30.94 -13.28
C PRO A 140 12.74 -31.69 -13.10
N ILE A 141 11.68 -30.95 -12.75
CA ILE A 141 10.32 -31.46 -12.57
C ILE A 141 9.59 -31.62 -13.91
N GLN A 142 8.77 -32.66 -13.98
CA GLN A 142 7.68 -32.82 -14.96
C GLN A 142 6.35 -32.96 -14.21
N ILE A 143 5.36 -32.17 -14.59
CA ILE A 143 3.95 -32.41 -14.27
C ILE A 143 3.39 -33.34 -15.35
N VAL A 144 2.70 -34.41 -14.96
CA VAL A 144 2.30 -35.49 -15.87
C VAL A 144 0.83 -35.87 -15.79
N ALA A 145 0.23 -36.15 -16.94
CA ALA A 145 -1.00 -36.92 -17.10
C ALA A 145 -0.67 -38.40 -16.89
N LYS A 146 -1.02 -38.96 -15.71
CA LYS A 146 -0.70 -40.35 -15.35
C LYS A 146 -1.47 -41.33 -16.24
N ALA A 147 -0.75 -42.09 -17.04
CA ALA A 147 -1.35 -43.04 -17.98
C ALA A 147 -1.67 -44.39 -17.33
N ALA A 148 -2.02 -45.39 -18.15
CA ALA A 148 -2.23 -46.75 -17.64
C ALA A 148 -0.99 -47.31 -16.91
N ASN A 149 0.21 -46.88 -17.31
CA ASN A 149 1.49 -47.18 -16.66
C ASN A 149 2.46 -45.99 -16.75
N ALA A 150 3.44 -45.95 -15.84
CA ALA A 150 4.39 -44.85 -15.66
C ALA A 150 5.22 -44.48 -16.91
N LEU A 151 5.53 -45.48 -17.76
CA LEU A 151 6.33 -45.31 -18.97
C LEU A 151 5.54 -44.69 -20.13
N SER A 152 4.21 -44.55 -19.98
CA SER A 152 3.37 -43.83 -20.93
C SER A 152 2.74 -42.56 -20.34
N ASP A 153 3.16 -42.12 -19.14
CA ASP A 153 2.75 -40.85 -18.52
C ASP A 153 3.11 -39.66 -19.44
N GLY A 154 2.11 -38.91 -19.90
CA GLY A 154 2.29 -37.75 -20.78
C GLY A 154 2.74 -36.52 -20.01
N VAL A 155 3.78 -35.82 -20.48
CA VAL A 155 4.26 -34.59 -19.84
C VAL A 155 3.36 -33.42 -20.23
N LEU A 156 2.79 -32.75 -19.22
CA LEU A 156 1.93 -31.58 -19.37
C LEU A 156 2.71 -30.26 -19.24
N LEU A 157 3.66 -30.21 -18.30
CA LEU A 157 4.57 -29.09 -18.05
C LEU A 157 5.93 -29.65 -17.58
N ALA A 158 7.03 -28.94 -17.83
CA ALA A 158 8.36 -29.34 -17.37
C ALA A 158 9.30 -28.14 -17.19
N MET A 159 10.25 -28.29 -16.25
CA MET A 159 11.28 -27.30 -15.93
C MET A 159 12.65 -27.69 -16.52
N GLY A 160 13.50 -26.69 -16.76
CA GLY A 160 14.92 -26.87 -17.07
C GLY A 160 15.28 -26.96 -18.57
N PRO A 161 16.57 -27.18 -18.90
CA PRO A 161 17.16 -26.94 -20.23
C PRO A 161 16.86 -28.04 -21.28
N VAL A 162 15.74 -28.75 -21.17
CA VAL A 162 15.40 -29.91 -21.99
C VAL A 162 14.85 -29.46 -23.36
N ALA A 163 15.76 -29.22 -24.30
CA ALA A 163 15.42 -28.84 -25.67
C ALA A 163 14.81 -30.02 -26.47
N GLY A 164 13.48 -30.16 -26.42
CA GLY A 164 12.75 -31.14 -27.23
C GLY A 164 11.24 -31.12 -27.01
N SER A 165 10.51 -30.42 -27.89
CA SER A 165 9.05 -30.51 -28.10
C SER A 165 8.20 -30.84 -26.86
N MET A 166 7.95 -29.83 -26.01
CA MET A 166 6.97 -29.93 -24.92
C MET A 166 5.86 -28.90 -25.16
N GLU A 167 4.62 -29.37 -25.17
CA GLU A 167 3.45 -28.58 -25.57
C GLU A 167 2.97 -27.72 -24.40
N ALA A 168 3.51 -26.51 -24.30
CA ALA A 168 2.77 -25.39 -23.71
C ALA A 168 1.55 -25.10 -24.61
N ASP A 169 0.46 -25.83 -24.39
CA ASP A 169 -0.80 -25.63 -25.11
C ASP A 169 -1.29 -24.19 -24.91
N ALA A 170 -1.94 -23.64 -25.94
CA ALA A 170 -2.25 -22.21 -26.11
C ALA A 170 -3.41 -21.74 -25.21
N GLY A 171 -3.27 -21.95 -23.91
CA GLY A 171 -4.27 -21.72 -22.86
C GLY A 171 -3.87 -22.22 -21.47
N VAL A 172 -2.62 -22.66 -21.26
CA VAL A 172 -2.09 -22.98 -19.92
C VAL A 172 -1.49 -21.73 -19.28
N ALA A 173 -2.09 -21.26 -18.18
CA ALA A 173 -1.57 -20.18 -17.38
C ALA A 173 -0.56 -20.74 -16.35
N TRP A 174 0.73 -20.52 -16.59
CA TRP A 174 1.81 -20.97 -15.73
C TRP A 174 3.04 -20.06 -15.84
N THR A 175 3.92 -20.13 -14.85
CA THR A 175 5.21 -19.44 -14.79
C THR A 175 6.29 -20.38 -14.26
N ASP A 176 7.48 -20.30 -14.85
CA ASP A 176 8.74 -20.78 -14.27
C ASP A 176 9.58 -19.54 -13.98
N ASN A 177 10.06 -19.36 -12.74
CA ASN A 177 10.92 -18.23 -12.40
C ASN A 177 12.38 -18.42 -12.82
N GLY A 178 12.75 -19.58 -13.37
CA GLY A 178 14.12 -19.95 -13.73
C GLY A 178 15.02 -20.23 -12.53
N ALA A 179 14.45 -20.28 -11.33
CA ALA A 179 15.14 -20.42 -10.05
C ALA A 179 14.55 -21.55 -9.16
N GLY A 180 13.72 -22.42 -9.74
CA GLY A 180 13.18 -23.60 -9.05
C GLY A 180 11.76 -23.46 -8.53
N THR A 181 11.04 -22.37 -8.82
CA THR A 181 9.60 -22.25 -8.51
C THR A 181 8.77 -22.30 -9.79
N VAL A 182 7.77 -23.18 -9.81
CA VAL A 182 6.70 -23.18 -10.82
C VAL A 182 5.37 -22.88 -10.15
N GLU A 183 4.63 -21.95 -10.73
CA GLU A 183 3.24 -21.66 -10.37
C GLU A 183 2.35 -21.94 -11.59
N PHE A 184 1.21 -22.60 -11.40
CA PHE A 184 0.25 -22.88 -12.48
C PHE A 184 -1.20 -22.83 -12.01
N THR A 185 -2.10 -22.45 -12.92
CA THR A 185 -3.55 -22.55 -12.72
C THR A 185 -4.08 -23.76 -13.49
N LEU A 186 -4.91 -24.60 -12.85
CA LEU A 186 -5.54 -25.73 -13.51
C LEU A 186 -6.74 -25.27 -14.36
N THR A 187 -6.45 -24.65 -15.51
CA THR A 187 -7.48 -24.23 -16.46
C THR A 187 -8.26 -25.42 -17.02
N SER A 188 -9.45 -25.17 -17.57
CA SER A 188 -10.24 -26.20 -18.26
C SER A 188 -9.47 -26.91 -19.39
N ALA A 189 -8.50 -26.23 -20.03
CA ALA A 189 -7.62 -26.84 -21.03
C ALA A 189 -6.59 -27.78 -20.40
N LEU A 190 -5.87 -27.34 -19.36
CA LEU A 190 -4.89 -28.19 -18.66
C LEU A 190 -5.57 -29.41 -18.00
N LEU A 191 -6.79 -29.22 -17.48
CA LEU A 191 -7.60 -30.31 -16.93
C LEU A 191 -8.09 -31.29 -18.00
N ALA A 192 -8.44 -30.83 -19.19
CA ALA A 192 -8.79 -31.69 -20.32
C ALA A 192 -7.58 -32.48 -20.83
N ALA A 193 -6.41 -31.84 -20.92
CA ALA A 193 -5.15 -32.50 -21.27
C ALA A 193 -4.78 -33.58 -20.24
N ALA A 194 -4.86 -33.30 -18.94
CA ALA A 194 -4.66 -34.28 -17.88
C ALA A 194 -5.66 -35.47 -17.96
N ARG A 195 -6.95 -35.18 -18.16
CA ARG A 195 -8.04 -36.17 -18.26
C ARG A 195 -8.09 -36.93 -19.60
N SER A 196 -7.18 -36.68 -20.52
CA SER A 196 -6.94 -37.58 -21.66
C SER A 196 -6.41 -38.96 -21.22
N SER A 197 -5.84 -39.01 -20.02
CA SER A 197 -5.30 -40.21 -19.37
C SER A 197 -6.26 -40.80 -18.33
N ALA A 198 -6.08 -42.08 -18.00
CA ALA A 198 -7.02 -42.84 -17.16
C ALA A 198 -6.82 -42.70 -15.64
N ARG A 199 -5.96 -41.78 -15.18
CA ARG A 199 -5.66 -41.54 -13.76
C ARG A 199 -5.54 -40.04 -13.47
N ALA A 200 -5.51 -39.66 -12.19
CA ALA A 200 -5.27 -38.28 -11.79
C ALA A 200 -3.81 -37.86 -12.06
N PRO A 201 -3.56 -36.60 -12.49
CA PRO A 201 -2.20 -36.11 -12.74
C PRO A 201 -1.33 -36.06 -11.47
N GLY A 202 -0.01 -35.96 -11.65
CA GLY A 202 0.99 -35.91 -10.58
C GLY A 202 2.26 -35.17 -11.02
N TYR A 203 3.28 -35.10 -10.16
CA TYR A 203 4.63 -34.67 -10.55
C TYR A 203 5.67 -35.79 -10.41
N ARG A 204 6.77 -35.67 -11.17
CA ARG A 204 7.98 -36.50 -11.05
C ARG A 204 9.25 -35.70 -11.36
N CYS A 205 10.40 -36.16 -10.88
CA CYS A 205 11.70 -35.70 -11.34
C CYS A 205 12.12 -36.48 -12.60
N ALA A 206 12.56 -35.80 -13.67
CA ALA A 206 12.91 -36.46 -14.94
C ALA A 206 14.15 -37.37 -14.85
N VAL A 207 15.06 -37.10 -13.91
CA VAL A 207 16.28 -37.91 -13.66
C VAL A 207 15.95 -39.20 -12.87
N HIS A 208 14.81 -39.23 -12.18
CA HIS A 208 14.43 -40.27 -11.23
C HIS A 208 12.95 -40.68 -11.40
N SER A 209 12.51 -40.85 -12.66
CA SER A 209 11.09 -41.07 -13.05
C SER A 209 10.37 -42.22 -12.34
N ASP A 210 11.15 -43.20 -11.92
CA ASP A 210 10.67 -44.48 -11.40
C ASP A 210 10.61 -44.48 -9.86
N SER A 211 11.23 -43.50 -9.20
CA SER A 211 11.36 -43.42 -7.73
C SER A 211 10.93 -42.09 -7.10
N MET A 212 10.85 -40.99 -7.86
CA MET A 212 10.35 -39.70 -7.34
C MET A 212 8.91 -39.42 -7.81
N ARG A 213 7.98 -39.50 -6.86
CA ARG A 213 6.55 -39.15 -6.99
C ARG A 213 6.12 -38.44 -5.70
N GLY A 214 5.25 -37.45 -5.80
CA GLY A 214 4.68 -36.78 -4.62
C GLY A 214 3.36 -36.07 -4.97
N ASP A 215 2.69 -35.58 -3.93
CA ASP A 215 1.45 -34.83 -4.04
C ASP A 215 1.71 -33.33 -4.16
N PHE A 216 0.81 -32.62 -4.86
CA PHE A 216 0.78 -31.16 -4.82
C PHE A 216 0.12 -30.69 -3.51
N VAL A 217 0.29 -29.41 -3.18
CA VAL A 217 -0.65 -28.73 -2.27
C VAL A 217 -1.56 -27.84 -3.11
N ILE A 218 -2.87 -27.91 -2.86
CA ILE A 218 -3.87 -27.04 -3.48
C ILE A 218 -3.98 -25.77 -2.64
N PHE A 219 -3.96 -24.61 -3.30
CA PHE A 219 -4.26 -23.32 -2.68
C PHE A 219 -5.24 -22.52 -3.57
N GLY A 220 -5.75 -21.40 -3.06
CA GLY A 220 -6.53 -20.46 -3.88
C GLY A 220 -7.91 -20.97 -4.32
N ASP A 221 -8.75 -21.36 -3.35
CA ASP A 221 -10.21 -21.25 -3.52
C ASP A 221 -10.69 -19.79 -3.59
N GLY A 222 -9.85 -18.88 -3.09
CA GLY A 222 -10.21 -17.54 -2.65
C GLY A 222 -11.21 -16.81 -3.55
N ALA A 223 -12.47 -16.76 -3.09
CA ALA A 223 -13.46 -15.88 -3.68
C ALA A 223 -13.14 -14.43 -3.27
N PRO A 224 -13.19 -13.45 -4.20
CA PRO A 224 -13.05 -12.04 -3.85
C PRO A 224 -14.16 -11.59 -2.90
N ILE A 225 -13.78 -11.10 -1.71
CA ILE A 225 -14.74 -10.54 -0.75
C ILE A 225 -15.02 -9.10 -1.16
N ALA A 226 -16.18 -8.86 -1.76
CA ALA A 226 -16.56 -7.55 -2.32
C ALA A 226 -16.91 -6.47 -1.26
N ASN A 227 -17.05 -6.87 0.00
CA ASN A 227 -17.22 -6.01 1.17
C ASN A 227 -16.77 -6.82 2.40
N PRO A 228 -15.52 -6.67 2.85
CA PRO A 228 -14.95 -7.46 3.95
C PRO A 228 -15.33 -6.97 5.35
N ILE A 229 -15.71 -5.70 5.54
CA ILE A 229 -16.16 -5.18 6.84
C ILE A 229 -17.49 -4.42 6.65
N PRO A 230 -18.64 -5.14 6.54
CA PRO A 230 -19.91 -4.54 6.15
C PRO A 230 -20.57 -3.62 7.20
N ASP A 231 -20.10 -3.67 8.44
CA ASP A 231 -20.60 -2.82 9.52
C ASP A 231 -19.79 -1.50 9.56
N PRO A 232 -20.45 -0.33 9.44
CA PRO A 232 -19.76 0.96 9.37
C PRO A 232 -19.09 1.32 10.70
N ILE A 233 -18.02 2.14 10.64
CA ILE A 233 -17.24 2.52 11.82
C ILE A 233 -18.17 3.21 12.84
N PRO A 234 -18.30 2.67 14.07
CA PRO A 234 -19.25 3.19 15.02
C PRO A 234 -18.80 4.56 15.55
N LYS A 235 -19.63 5.59 15.33
CA LYS A 235 -19.54 6.85 16.09
C LYS A 235 -19.53 6.52 17.59
N GLY A 236 -18.54 7.04 18.31
CA GLY A 236 -18.45 6.90 19.76
C GLY A 236 -18.85 8.16 20.52
N PRO A 237 -18.74 8.16 21.86
CA PRO A 237 -19.15 9.30 22.70
C PRO A 237 -18.25 10.53 22.55
N GLU A 238 -16.98 10.34 22.19
CA GLU A 238 -16.00 11.43 22.23
C GLU A 238 -16.27 12.53 21.19
N THR A 239 -16.59 13.71 21.72
CA THR A 239 -17.00 14.88 20.95
C THR A 239 -15.97 16.00 21.09
N VAL A 240 -15.38 16.40 19.96
CA VAL A 240 -14.27 17.36 19.90
C VAL A 240 -14.60 18.51 18.95
N GLU A 241 -13.85 19.60 19.05
CA GLU A 241 -13.85 20.67 18.05
C GLU A 241 -12.40 20.91 17.60
N VAL A 242 -12.21 21.55 16.44
CA VAL A 242 -10.87 21.80 15.88
C VAL A 242 -10.59 23.29 15.79
N ALA A 243 -9.58 23.75 16.55
CA ALA A 243 -9.18 25.14 16.63
C ALA A 243 -8.07 25.45 15.62
N LEU A 244 -8.22 26.52 14.84
CA LEU A 244 -7.20 26.93 13.85
C LEU A 244 -5.91 27.39 14.53
N VAL A 245 -4.77 26.85 14.09
CA VAL A 245 -3.42 27.27 14.52
C VAL A 245 -2.77 28.16 13.44
N VAL A 246 -2.71 27.67 12.21
CA VAL A 246 -2.17 28.40 11.05
C VAL A 246 -2.91 27.99 9.77
N GLN A 247 -3.02 28.92 8.81
CA GLN A 247 -3.62 28.72 7.48
C GLN A 247 -2.76 29.41 6.41
N GLY A 248 -3.02 29.11 5.13
CA GLY A 248 -2.28 29.68 4.00
C GLY A 248 -1.10 28.82 3.54
N LEU A 249 -0.98 27.61 4.10
CA LEU A 249 -0.07 26.56 3.66
C LEU A 249 -0.63 25.89 2.38
N VAL A 250 0.09 24.94 1.79
CA VAL A 250 -0.32 24.29 0.52
C VAL A 250 -0.85 22.88 0.79
N SER A 251 0.01 22.01 1.29
CA SER A 251 -0.26 20.62 1.68
C SER A 251 0.64 20.30 2.89
N PRO A 252 0.29 20.80 4.10
CA PRO A 252 1.06 20.54 5.31
C PRO A 252 0.99 19.07 5.68
N LEU A 253 2.13 18.45 5.95
CA LEU A 253 2.26 17.01 6.21
C LEU A 253 2.56 16.68 7.68
N GLY A 254 3.05 17.64 8.47
CA GLY A 254 3.23 17.44 9.90
C GLY A 254 3.54 18.72 10.66
N PHE A 255 3.24 18.70 11.95
CA PHE A 255 3.48 19.76 12.92
C PHE A 255 4.35 19.21 14.06
N LEU A 256 5.36 19.98 14.49
CA LEU A 256 6.32 19.56 15.51
C LEU A 256 6.50 20.65 16.56
N ASP A 257 6.56 20.23 17.81
CA ASP A 257 7.03 21.00 18.96
C ASP A 257 8.51 20.64 19.22
N PRO A 258 9.44 21.61 19.33
CA PRO A 258 10.83 21.36 19.66
C PRO A 258 11.10 21.08 21.15
N ASP A 259 10.14 21.34 22.04
CA ASP A 259 10.28 21.33 23.51
C ASP A 259 11.51 22.12 24.04
N ASP A 260 11.94 23.13 23.27
CA ASP A 260 13.15 23.93 23.55
C ASP A 260 12.89 25.14 24.46
N GLY A 261 11.67 25.24 25.01
CA GLY A 261 11.23 26.34 25.88
C GLY A 261 11.00 27.69 25.19
N THR A 262 11.21 27.80 23.86
CA THR A 262 10.97 29.07 23.12
C THR A 262 9.48 29.32 22.81
N GLY A 263 8.66 28.26 22.81
CA GLY A 263 7.24 28.34 22.43
C GLY A 263 7.00 28.44 20.92
N ARG A 264 8.04 28.22 20.09
CA ARG A 264 7.91 28.10 18.63
C ARG A 264 7.48 26.69 18.22
N PHE A 265 6.89 26.55 17.04
CA PHE A 265 6.53 25.27 16.42
C PHE A 265 7.02 25.20 14.98
N PHE A 266 7.17 24.00 14.44
CA PHE A 266 7.56 23.77 13.05
C PHE A 266 6.44 23.10 12.27
N VAL A 267 6.23 23.51 11.03
CA VAL A 267 5.31 22.85 10.09
C VAL A 267 6.04 22.65 8.76
N TYR A 268 5.99 21.43 8.24
CA TYR A 268 6.55 21.13 6.92
C TYR A 268 5.43 20.83 5.91
N ASP A 269 5.64 21.31 4.70
CA ASP A 269 4.72 21.22 3.58
C ASP A 269 5.30 20.34 2.47
N GLN A 270 4.47 19.49 1.88
CA GLN A 270 4.82 18.57 0.80
C GLN A 270 5.57 19.27 -0.35
N THR A 271 5.23 20.55 -0.60
CA THR A 271 5.89 21.39 -1.62
C THR A 271 7.38 21.63 -1.38
N GLY A 272 7.94 21.23 -0.24
CA GLY A 272 9.38 21.36 0.05
C GLY A 272 9.74 22.53 0.97
N VAL A 273 8.79 23.07 1.73
CA VAL A 273 9.03 24.22 2.62
C VAL A 273 8.77 23.80 4.07
N ALA A 274 9.77 23.97 4.93
CA ALA A 274 9.58 23.98 6.38
C ALA A 274 9.44 25.41 6.88
N THR A 275 8.45 25.64 7.74
CA THR A 275 8.08 26.95 8.30
C THR A 275 8.17 26.86 9.81
N VAL A 276 8.83 27.84 10.44
CA VAL A 276 8.77 28.04 11.88
C VAL A 276 7.69 29.07 12.21
N LEU A 277 6.89 28.75 13.22
CA LEU A 277 5.82 29.56 13.80
C LEU A 277 6.31 30.05 15.17
N LEU A 278 6.53 31.35 15.33
CA LEU A 278 7.07 31.93 16.55
C LEU A 278 5.97 32.20 17.59
N ASP A 279 6.35 32.30 18.87
CA ASP A 279 5.48 32.66 20.00
C ASP A 279 4.72 33.98 19.77
N THR A 280 5.37 34.94 19.10
CA THR A 280 4.81 36.22 18.63
C THR A 280 3.67 36.09 17.61
N GLY A 281 3.41 34.89 17.08
CA GLY A 281 2.47 34.63 15.99
C GLY A 281 3.02 34.89 14.59
N ALA A 282 4.28 35.29 14.46
CA ALA A 282 4.94 35.44 13.16
C ALA A 282 5.36 34.08 12.58
N ALA A 283 5.30 33.95 11.25
CA ALA A 283 5.72 32.76 10.52
C ALA A 283 6.90 33.09 9.58
N LYS A 284 7.88 32.18 9.49
CA LYS A 284 9.13 32.36 8.73
C LYS A 284 9.53 31.05 8.04
N THR A 285 10.05 31.11 6.82
CA THR A 285 10.70 29.95 6.18
C THR A 285 11.94 29.54 6.98
N PHE A 286 11.93 28.31 7.48
CA PHE A 286 13.03 27.69 8.21
C PHE A 286 14.00 26.97 7.26
N LEU A 287 13.45 26.27 6.26
CA LEU A 287 14.18 25.55 5.21
C LEU A 287 13.35 25.52 3.92
N ASP A 288 14.01 25.67 2.78
CA ASP A 288 13.40 25.61 1.43
C ASP A 288 14.17 24.62 0.55
N LEU A 289 13.47 23.55 0.15
CA LEU A 289 13.99 22.43 -0.64
C LEU A 289 13.34 22.36 -2.03
N ARG A 290 12.54 23.36 -2.43
CA ARG A 290 11.81 23.37 -3.71
C ARG A 290 12.68 23.17 -4.95
N SER A 291 13.96 23.55 -4.86
CA SER A 291 14.96 23.37 -5.92
C SER A 291 15.61 21.98 -5.97
N ARG A 292 15.39 21.15 -4.94
CA ARG A 292 15.89 19.76 -4.85
C ARG A 292 14.84 18.72 -5.24
N LEU A 293 13.56 19.04 -5.11
CA LEU A 293 12.47 18.10 -5.38
C LEU A 293 12.29 17.82 -6.88
N VAL A 294 11.71 16.66 -7.18
CA VAL A 294 11.07 16.40 -8.48
C VAL A 294 9.90 17.37 -8.73
N ALA A 295 9.56 17.58 -9.99
CA ALA A 295 8.37 18.36 -10.36
C ALA A 295 7.09 17.65 -9.86
N LEU A 296 6.41 18.29 -8.90
CA LEU A 296 5.19 17.77 -8.29
C LEU A 296 3.95 18.05 -9.16
N ASN A 297 3.05 17.08 -9.23
CA ASN A 297 1.75 17.23 -9.88
C ASN A 297 0.76 17.96 -8.95
N ALA A 298 0.34 19.15 -9.38
CA ALA A 298 -0.59 20.01 -8.63
C ALA A 298 -1.96 19.37 -8.32
N GLY A 299 -2.40 18.35 -9.06
CA GLY A 299 -3.69 17.68 -8.88
C GLY A 299 -3.66 16.57 -7.82
N TYR A 300 -2.63 15.74 -7.83
CA TYR A 300 -2.31 14.69 -6.86
C TYR A 300 -0.86 14.25 -7.05
N ASP A 301 -0.11 14.12 -5.96
CA ASP A 301 1.24 13.54 -5.95
C ASP A 301 1.50 12.95 -4.56
N GLU A 302 2.30 11.89 -4.48
CA GLU A 302 2.76 11.28 -3.22
C GLU A 302 4.22 11.62 -2.93
N ARG A 303 4.88 12.36 -3.82
CA ARG A 303 6.29 12.79 -3.70
C ARG A 303 6.38 14.19 -3.11
N GLY A 304 7.58 14.56 -2.64
CA GLY A 304 7.87 15.89 -2.11
C GLY A 304 8.82 15.85 -0.92
N LEU A 305 8.67 16.81 0.00
CA LEU A 305 9.21 16.70 1.36
C LEU A 305 8.19 15.92 2.20
N LEU A 306 8.43 14.62 2.41
CA LEU A 306 7.44 13.71 2.98
C LEU A 306 7.58 13.54 4.49
N GLY A 307 8.79 13.72 5.02
CA GLY A 307 9.09 13.63 6.45
C GLY A 307 10.12 14.65 6.88
N PHE A 308 9.97 15.12 8.12
CA PHE A 308 10.84 16.08 8.77
C PHE A 308 10.89 15.76 10.26
N ALA A 309 12.09 15.64 10.82
CA ALA A 309 12.30 15.37 12.24
C ALA A 309 13.33 16.33 12.85
N LEU A 310 13.08 16.75 14.09
CA LEU A 310 14.08 17.40 14.94
C LEU A 310 14.90 16.32 15.64
N HIS A 311 16.20 16.56 15.88
CA HIS A 311 16.99 15.70 16.76
C HIS A 311 16.44 15.73 18.21
N PRO A 312 16.57 14.66 19.02
CA PRO A 312 16.19 14.70 20.44
C PRO A 312 16.88 15.87 21.19
N ASP A 313 18.19 16.01 21.03
CA ASP A 313 18.95 17.17 21.53
C ASP A 313 18.86 18.46 20.66
N PHE A 314 17.78 18.68 19.90
CA PHE A 314 17.67 19.83 18.97
C PHE A 314 17.93 21.19 19.65
N ALA A 315 17.44 21.37 20.88
CA ALA A 315 17.69 22.58 21.68
C ALA A 315 19.19 22.85 21.96
N ALA A 316 20.04 21.82 21.92
CA ALA A 316 21.48 21.92 22.16
C ALA A 316 22.33 21.85 20.88
N ASN A 317 21.88 21.14 19.84
CA ASN A 317 22.66 20.89 18.63
C ASN A 317 22.10 21.50 17.34
N GLY A 318 20.84 21.95 17.32
CA GLY A 318 20.20 22.55 16.15
C GLY A 318 20.01 21.62 14.94
N LYS A 319 20.14 20.30 15.10
CA LYS A 319 20.07 19.34 13.99
C LYS A 319 18.63 18.96 13.62
N VAL A 320 18.35 18.92 12.32
CA VAL A 320 17.09 18.43 11.75
C VAL A 320 17.36 17.46 10.61
N TYR A 321 16.37 16.62 10.30
CA TYR A 321 16.46 15.56 9.30
C TYR A 321 15.26 15.65 8.37
N THR A 322 15.47 15.34 7.09
CA THR A 322 14.44 15.46 6.04
C THR A 322 14.43 14.24 5.13
N TYR A 323 13.24 13.75 4.78
CA TYR A 323 13.02 12.80 3.70
C TYR A 323 12.47 13.54 2.47
N THR A 324 13.18 13.50 1.35
CA THR A 324 12.81 14.21 0.12
C THR A 324 12.86 13.34 -1.13
N SER A 325 11.86 13.48 -2.00
CA SER A 325 11.86 12.95 -3.37
C SER A 325 12.70 13.83 -4.31
N GLU A 326 14.00 13.56 -4.43
CA GLU A 326 14.90 14.25 -5.37
C GLU A 326 14.91 13.56 -6.76
N PRO A 327 15.25 14.25 -7.87
CA PRO A 327 15.52 13.61 -9.15
C PRO A 327 16.64 12.56 -9.06
N VAL A 328 16.58 11.54 -9.93
CA VAL A 328 17.65 10.53 -10.07
C VAL A 328 18.94 11.23 -10.53
N ALA A 329 19.91 11.40 -9.62
CA ALA A 329 21.05 12.30 -9.83
C ALA A 329 22.39 11.80 -9.27
N GLY A 330 22.40 10.70 -8.52
CA GLY A 330 23.61 10.09 -7.96
C GLY A 330 23.45 8.58 -7.77
N PRO A 331 24.51 7.86 -7.35
CA PRO A 331 24.39 6.46 -6.94
C PRO A 331 23.49 6.37 -5.69
N ALA A 332 22.56 5.43 -5.69
CA ALA A 332 21.79 5.09 -4.50
C ALA A 332 22.55 4.07 -3.64
N ASP A 333 22.31 4.10 -2.33
CA ASP A 333 22.76 3.07 -1.39
C ASP A 333 21.89 1.81 -1.53
N PHE A 334 20.60 2.00 -1.80
CA PHE A 334 19.62 0.94 -2.02
C PHE A 334 18.91 1.10 -3.36
N THR A 335 18.72 -0.02 -4.06
CA THR A 335 18.01 -0.09 -5.34
C THR A 335 17.12 -1.33 -5.40
N THR A 336 16.30 -1.41 -6.44
CA THR A 336 15.28 -2.45 -6.59
C THR A 336 15.85 -3.80 -7.02
N ASN A 337 15.37 -4.90 -6.43
CA ASN A 337 15.70 -6.27 -6.83
C ASN A 337 14.41 -7.07 -7.10
N PRO A 338 14.08 -7.41 -8.38
CA PRO A 338 14.84 -7.17 -9.61
C PRO A 338 14.91 -5.68 -9.98
N SER A 339 15.86 -5.31 -10.85
CA SER A 339 16.01 -3.92 -11.29
C SER A 339 14.80 -3.42 -12.09
N ALA A 340 14.25 -2.27 -11.70
CA ALA A 340 13.24 -1.54 -12.46
C ALA A 340 13.77 -0.91 -13.77
N GLY A 341 15.09 -0.84 -13.95
CA GLY A 341 15.77 -0.29 -15.13
C GLY A 341 15.76 1.24 -15.23
N VAL A 342 14.61 1.90 -15.05
CA VAL A 342 14.48 3.35 -14.96
C VAL A 342 13.64 3.71 -13.74
N HIS A 343 14.28 4.33 -12.75
CA HIS A 343 13.65 4.77 -11.51
C HIS A 343 12.92 6.10 -11.70
N ASN A 344 11.79 6.29 -11.01
CA ASN A 344 10.97 7.50 -11.10
C ASN A 344 11.68 8.72 -10.50
N HIS A 345 12.29 8.50 -9.34
CA HIS A 345 12.97 9.49 -8.52
C HIS A 345 13.89 8.78 -7.51
N GLN A 346 14.56 9.54 -6.65
CA GLN A 346 15.30 9.01 -5.50
C GLN A 346 14.76 9.58 -4.20
N SER A 347 14.48 8.73 -3.23
CA SER A 347 14.21 9.14 -1.85
C SER A 347 15.54 9.44 -1.17
N VAL A 348 15.64 10.59 -0.52
CA VAL A 348 16.89 11.08 0.07
C VAL A 348 16.65 11.51 1.50
N ILE A 349 17.36 10.87 2.43
CA ILE A 349 17.38 11.21 3.85
C ILE A 349 18.64 12.04 4.10
N ALA A 350 18.48 13.26 4.60
CA ALA A 350 19.57 14.18 4.87
C ALA A 350 19.45 14.86 6.24
N GLU A 351 20.59 15.01 6.91
CA GLU A 351 20.81 15.84 8.09
C GLU A 351 21.14 17.28 7.67
N TRP A 352 20.67 18.24 8.46
CA TRP A 352 20.97 19.67 8.36
C TRP A 352 21.12 20.27 9.77
N GLN A 353 21.68 21.47 9.87
CA GLN A 353 21.85 22.18 11.15
C GLN A 353 21.45 23.66 11.02
N THR A 354 20.90 24.23 12.10
CA THR A 354 20.58 25.66 12.19
C THR A 354 21.80 26.55 12.06
N ALA A 355 21.64 27.72 11.45
CA ALA A 355 22.69 28.72 11.33
C ALA A 355 23.08 29.27 12.71
N ALA A 356 24.39 29.35 13.01
CA ALA A 356 24.89 29.80 14.31
C ALA A 356 24.56 31.27 14.68
N ALA A 357 24.03 32.04 13.72
CA ALA A 357 23.55 33.41 13.93
C ALA A 357 22.00 33.55 13.95
N ASP A 358 21.27 32.47 13.63
CA ASP A 358 19.82 32.47 13.46
C ASP A 358 19.27 31.04 13.71
N PRO A 359 18.85 30.70 14.95
CA PRO A 359 18.33 29.37 15.28
C PRO A 359 16.97 29.08 14.62
N ASP A 360 16.36 30.08 13.95
CA ASP A 360 15.12 29.97 13.19
C ASP A 360 15.40 29.85 11.68
N ALA A 361 16.61 29.46 11.26
CA ALA A 361 16.96 29.14 9.88
C ALA A 361 18.02 28.04 9.80
N ILE A 362 17.96 27.20 8.77
CA ILE A 362 19.02 26.23 8.43
C ILE A 362 20.17 26.91 7.68
N ASP A 363 21.41 26.52 7.97
CA ASP A 363 22.56 26.79 7.10
C ASP A 363 22.67 25.69 6.02
N PRO A 364 22.42 25.97 4.73
CA PRO A 364 22.46 24.95 3.68
C PRO A 364 23.84 24.30 3.47
N ALA A 365 24.93 24.89 3.97
CA ALA A 365 26.28 24.32 3.91
C ALA A 365 26.46 23.13 4.86
N THR A 366 25.55 22.92 5.81
CA THR A 366 25.61 21.85 6.82
C THR A 366 25.00 20.52 6.36
N ARG A 367 24.45 20.46 5.13
CA ARG A 367 23.76 19.27 4.61
C ARG A 367 24.68 18.04 4.55
N ARG A 368 24.40 17.02 5.36
CA ARG A 368 24.98 15.68 5.27
C ARG A 368 23.92 14.72 4.73
N GLU A 369 24.17 14.12 3.57
CA GLU A 369 23.31 13.05 3.06
C GLU A 369 23.58 11.78 3.86
N LEU A 370 22.53 11.11 4.35
CA LEU A 370 22.65 9.88 5.13
C LEU A 370 22.37 8.66 4.24
N MET A 371 21.26 8.70 3.49
CA MET A 371 20.78 7.54 2.73
C MET A 371 20.05 8.01 1.47
N ARG A 372 20.32 7.37 0.33
CA ARG A 372 19.68 7.57 -0.96
C ARG A 372 19.12 6.24 -1.48
N ILE A 373 17.85 6.21 -1.83
CA ILE A 373 17.12 5.02 -2.28
C ILE A 373 16.52 5.31 -3.65
N ASP A 374 16.77 4.45 -4.64
CA ASP A 374 16.06 4.52 -5.92
C ASP A 374 14.58 4.14 -5.76
N GLN A 375 13.64 4.91 -6.29
CA GLN A 375 12.21 4.58 -6.24
C GLN A 375 11.70 4.09 -7.61
N PRO A 376 11.13 2.86 -7.71
CA PRO A 376 10.64 2.33 -8.98
C PRO A 376 9.45 3.14 -9.53
N GLN A 377 8.45 3.46 -8.71
CA GLN A 377 7.31 4.30 -9.09
C GLN A 377 7.29 5.63 -8.33
N GLY A 378 6.18 6.37 -8.42
CA GLY A 378 5.98 7.65 -7.73
C GLY A 378 4.97 7.61 -6.59
N ASN A 379 4.49 6.41 -6.26
CA ASN A 379 3.50 6.11 -5.23
C ASN A 379 4.09 5.10 -4.22
N HIS A 380 3.45 4.99 -3.06
CA HIS A 380 3.91 4.19 -1.91
C HIS A 380 5.31 4.58 -1.42
N ASN A 381 5.59 5.88 -1.46
CA ASN A 381 6.90 6.40 -1.07
C ASN A 381 7.14 6.34 0.45
N GLY A 382 6.13 6.03 1.26
CA GLY A 382 6.13 6.19 2.73
C GLY A 382 6.61 7.60 3.11
N GLY A 383 7.73 7.66 3.82
CA GLY A 383 8.57 8.84 3.92
C GLY A 383 8.42 9.66 5.20
N ASP A 384 7.57 9.27 6.15
CA ASP A 384 7.60 9.82 7.50
C ASP A 384 8.85 9.32 8.25
N ILE A 385 9.46 10.21 9.03
CA ILE A 385 10.68 9.93 9.78
C ILE A 385 10.54 10.44 11.22
N ARG A 386 11.01 9.65 12.19
CA ARG A 386 10.88 9.93 13.64
C ARG A 386 12.12 9.49 14.39
N PHE A 387 12.51 10.22 15.41
CA PHE A 387 13.37 9.65 16.45
C PHE A 387 12.55 8.81 17.42
N GLY A 388 13.07 7.63 17.77
CA GLY A 388 12.53 6.81 18.83
C GLY A 388 13.00 7.26 20.22
N PRO A 389 12.44 6.68 21.30
CA PRO A 389 12.90 6.89 22.68
C PRO A 389 14.31 6.32 22.95
N ASP A 390 14.87 5.60 21.97
CA ASP A 390 16.24 5.11 21.90
C ASP A 390 17.22 6.09 21.23
N ASN A 391 16.74 7.28 20.81
CA ASN A 391 17.46 8.28 20.00
C ASN A 391 17.90 7.80 18.61
N LEU A 392 17.34 6.70 18.10
CA LEU A 392 17.60 6.21 16.73
C LEU A 392 16.59 6.80 15.75
N LEU A 393 16.98 6.99 14.49
CA LEU A 393 16.11 7.51 13.44
C LEU A 393 15.38 6.35 12.75
N TYR A 394 14.06 6.36 12.85
CA TYR A 394 13.15 5.43 12.18
C TYR A 394 12.64 6.07 10.87
N ILE A 395 12.61 5.28 9.80
CA ILE A 395 12.25 5.71 8.45
C ILE A 395 11.21 4.74 7.88
N ALA A 396 10.01 5.24 7.57
CA ALA A 396 8.95 4.43 6.96
C ALA A 396 9.08 4.42 5.42
N LEU A 397 8.98 3.24 4.79
CA LEU A 397 9.08 3.08 3.34
C LEU A 397 8.02 2.09 2.84
N GLY A 398 7.17 2.52 1.90
CA GLY A 398 6.26 1.61 1.21
C GLY A 398 6.98 0.69 0.23
N ASP A 399 6.23 -0.22 -0.40
CA ASP A 399 6.69 -1.32 -1.27
C ASP A 399 7.35 -0.88 -2.59
N GLY A 400 7.44 0.44 -2.84
CA GLY A 400 8.03 1.08 -4.01
C GLY A 400 6.98 1.61 -4.99
N GLY A 401 5.74 1.14 -4.87
CA GLY A 401 4.60 1.58 -5.67
C GLY A 401 3.94 0.45 -6.45
N SER A 402 3.50 0.78 -7.68
CA SER A 402 2.73 -0.14 -8.53
C SER A 402 1.38 -0.56 -7.92
N GLY A 403 0.74 -1.56 -8.53
CA GLY A 403 -0.35 -2.33 -7.92
C GLY A 403 0.11 -3.75 -7.62
N ASP A 404 -0.56 -4.38 -6.66
CA ASP A 404 -0.41 -5.78 -6.25
C ASP A 404 1.00 -6.14 -5.78
N ASP A 405 1.83 -5.13 -5.42
CA ASP A 405 3.26 -5.25 -5.15
C ASP A 405 3.95 -6.14 -6.23
N GLN A 406 3.66 -5.79 -7.48
CA GLN A 406 4.09 -6.49 -8.70
C GLN A 406 4.64 -5.53 -9.77
N GLY A 407 5.52 -6.05 -10.63
CA GLY A 407 6.00 -5.36 -11.83
C GLY A 407 7.45 -4.90 -11.74
N ALA A 408 7.77 -3.81 -12.44
CA ALA A 408 9.14 -3.29 -12.51
C ALA A 408 9.62 -2.84 -11.13
N GLY A 409 10.64 -3.50 -10.59
CA GLY A 409 11.18 -3.23 -9.26
C GLY A 409 10.66 -4.11 -8.12
N HIS A 410 9.74 -5.05 -8.40
CA HIS A 410 9.10 -5.90 -7.39
C HIS A 410 9.49 -7.38 -7.55
N GLY A 411 9.82 -8.04 -6.45
CA GLY A 411 10.15 -9.46 -6.43
C GLY A 411 8.95 -10.38 -6.73
N PRO A 412 9.17 -11.67 -7.05
CA PRO A 412 8.08 -12.62 -7.30
C PRO A 412 7.17 -12.81 -6.08
N ALA A 413 7.70 -12.67 -4.86
CA ALA A 413 6.95 -12.68 -3.60
C ALA A 413 6.42 -11.30 -3.15
N GLY A 414 6.71 -10.24 -3.92
CA GLY A 414 6.51 -8.85 -3.53
C GLY A 414 7.70 -8.29 -2.74
N ASN A 415 7.84 -6.97 -2.75
CA ASN A 415 8.84 -6.25 -1.97
C ASN A 415 8.50 -6.24 -0.48
N GLY A 416 7.22 -6.22 -0.08
CA GLY A 416 6.81 -6.26 1.32
C GLY A 416 7.46 -7.44 2.08
N GLN A 417 7.39 -8.64 1.48
CA GLN A 417 8.00 -9.87 1.99
C GLN A 417 9.47 -10.08 1.61
N ASN A 418 10.03 -9.33 0.66
CA ASN A 418 11.44 -9.43 0.31
C ASN A 418 12.31 -8.73 1.37
N LYS A 419 13.25 -9.47 1.98
CA LYS A 419 14.15 -8.98 3.04
C LYS A 419 15.45 -8.38 2.50
N ASP A 420 15.77 -8.63 1.23
CA ASP A 420 16.99 -8.15 0.57
C ASP A 420 16.82 -6.73 -0.02
N VAL A 421 15.68 -6.07 0.28
CA VAL A 421 15.35 -4.71 -0.17
C VAL A 421 14.65 -3.91 0.94
N VAL A 422 14.77 -2.59 0.86
CA VAL A 422 14.26 -1.64 1.88
C VAL A 422 12.78 -1.25 1.72
N TYR A 423 12.10 -1.68 0.65
CA TYR A 423 10.71 -1.28 0.36
C TYR A 423 9.70 -2.17 1.12
N GLY A 424 8.62 -1.57 1.62
CA GLY A 424 7.61 -2.24 2.44
C GLY A 424 8.12 -2.55 3.85
N LYS A 425 8.84 -1.58 4.44
CA LYS A 425 9.63 -1.69 5.68
C LYS A 425 9.49 -0.45 6.54
N ILE A 426 9.78 -0.61 7.82
CA ILE A 426 10.28 0.48 8.66
C ILE A 426 11.76 0.17 8.95
N LEU A 427 12.64 1.10 8.59
CA LEU A 427 14.08 1.04 8.86
C LEU A 427 14.40 1.76 10.18
N ARG A 428 15.54 1.42 10.80
CA ARG A 428 16.09 2.11 11.98
C ARG A 428 17.61 2.24 11.90
N ILE A 429 18.12 3.46 11.99
CA ILE A 429 19.55 3.79 11.87
C ILE A 429 20.05 4.68 13.02
N ASP A 430 21.35 4.61 13.33
CA ASP A 430 22.04 5.56 14.20
C ASP A 430 22.62 6.72 13.37
N VAL A 431 22.11 7.94 13.56
CA VAL A 431 22.59 9.13 12.84
C VAL A 431 23.97 9.62 13.31
N GLY A 432 24.44 9.16 14.47
CA GLY A 432 25.78 9.45 15.03
C GLY A 432 26.86 8.45 14.62
N GLY A 433 26.48 7.24 14.20
CA GLY A 433 27.38 6.18 13.77
C GLY A 433 27.96 6.37 12.35
N ALA A 434 28.80 5.41 11.94
CA ALA A 434 29.51 5.45 10.65
C ALA A 434 29.90 4.03 10.13
N ASP A 435 29.24 2.97 10.59
CA ASP A 435 29.50 1.57 10.20
C ASP A 435 28.51 1.01 9.17
N SER A 436 27.61 1.84 8.62
CA SER A 436 26.83 1.49 7.42
C SER A 436 27.71 1.38 6.17
N ALA A 437 27.19 0.75 5.12
CA ALA A 437 27.92 0.52 3.87
C ALA A 437 28.44 1.81 3.18
N ASN A 438 27.82 2.97 3.44
CA ASN A 438 28.23 4.28 2.91
C ASN A 438 28.98 5.17 3.92
N GLY A 439 29.11 4.71 5.18
CA GLY A 439 29.80 5.41 6.27
C GLY A 439 29.18 6.74 6.71
N GLN A 440 27.93 7.03 6.33
CA GLN A 440 27.24 8.28 6.71
C GLN A 440 26.35 8.14 7.96
N TYR A 441 26.06 6.91 8.37
CA TYR A 441 25.26 6.55 9.54
C TYR A 441 25.78 5.21 10.10
N GLY A 442 25.24 4.78 11.25
CA GLY A 442 25.54 3.50 11.85
C GLY A 442 24.37 2.54 11.93
N ILE A 443 24.71 1.27 12.14
CA ILE A 443 23.77 0.14 12.18
C ILE A 443 23.48 -0.24 13.65
N PRO A 444 22.25 -0.04 14.16
CA PRO A 444 21.93 -0.42 15.52
C PRO A 444 22.06 -1.94 15.71
N PRO A 445 22.94 -2.43 16.62
CA PRO A 445 23.25 -3.87 16.75
C PRO A 445 22.09 -4.70 17.32
N GLY A 446 20.96 -4.06 17.64
CA GLY A 446 19.71 -4.71 18.00
C GLY A 446 18.69 -4.76 16.85
N ASN A 447 19.05 -4.43 15.60
CA ASN A 447 18.17 -4.64 14.45
C ASN A 447 18.06 -6.14 14.13
N PRO A 448 16.87 -6.65 13.75
CA PRO A 448 16.58 -8.08 13.60
C PRO A 448 17.43 -8.84 12.56
N PHE A 449 18.02 -8.15 11.59
CA PHE A 449 18.78 -8.79 10.50
C PHE A 449 20.31 -8.69 10.64
N VAL A 450 20.82 -7.98 11.65
CA VAL A 450 22.28 -7.81 11.87
C VAL A 450 22.97 -9.15 12.09
N GLY A 451 23.76 -9.57 11.10
CA GLY A 451 24.44 -10.87 11.09
C GLY A 451 23.55 -12.06 10.70
N ALA A 452 22.37 -11.80 10.12
CA ALA A 452 21.44 -12.78 9.55
C ALA A 452 21.24 -12.52 8.04
N ALA A 453 20.21 -13.12 7.44
CA ALA A 453 19.86 -12.92 6.03
C ALA A 453 18.76 -11.84 5.89
N GLY A 454 19.14 -10.68 5.35
CA GLY A 454 18.29 -9.53 5.09
C GLY A 454 19.10 -8.23 5.05
N VAL A 455 18.43 -7.09 4.92
CA VAL A 455 19.05 -5.76 5.03
C VAL A 455 19.13 -5.33 6.51
N ASP A 456 20.34 -5.03 6.99
CA ASP A 456 20.66 -4.74 8.40
C ASP A 456 19.88 -3.54 8.98
N GLU A 457 19.50 -2.58 8.14
CA GLU A 457 18.73 -1.39 8.52
C GLU A 457 17.26 -1.67 8.85
N ILE A 458 16.69 -2.82 8.47
CA ILE A 458 15.27 -3.14 8.67
C ILE A 458 14.98 -3.32 10.17
N TYR A 459 13.98 -2.59 10.69
CA TYR A 459 13.42 -2.77 12.03
C TYR A 459 12.15 -3.62 12.02
N ALA A 460 11.27 -3.42 11.03
CA ALA A 460 10.03 -4.18 10.81
C ALA A 460 9.69 -4.23 9.30
N TRP A 461 8.90 -5.21 8.87
CA TRP A 461 8.73 -5.54 7.45
C TRP A 461 7.33 -6.08 7.13
N GLY A 462 7.00 -6.26 5.85
CA GLY A 462 5.67 -6.69 5.42
C GLY A 462 4.62 -5.59 5.43
N PHE A 463 5.03 -4.33 5.21
CA PHE A 463 4.12 -3.19 5.04
C PHE A 463 3.88 -2.89 3.56
N ARG A 464 2.78 -2.21 3.24
CA ARG A 464 2.45 -1.73 1.89
C ARG A 464 2.92 -0.30 1.64
N ASN A 465 2.42 0.65 2.42
CA ASN A 465 2.72 2.07 2.40
C ASN A 465 2.47 2.68 3.79
N PRO A 466 3.37 2.45 4.77
CA PRO A 466 3.24 2.96 6.13
C PRO A 466 3.43 4.49 6.11
N TYR A 467 2.34 5.22 5.94
CA TYR A 467 2.35 6.62 5.51
C TYR A 467 2.75 7.60 6.62
N ARG A 468 2.37 7.29 7.86
CA ARG A 468 2.86 7.97 9.07
C ARG A 468 3.23 6.97 10.13
N ILE A 469 4.27 7.30 10.89
CA ILE A 469 4.68 6.58 12.08
C ILE A 469 4.81 7.53 13.26
N SER A 470 4.45 7.06 14.46
CA SER A 470 4.53 7.87 15.69
C SER A 470 4.89 7.00 16.88
N PHE A 471 5.73 7.51 17.78
CA PHE A 471 5.95 6.90 19.09
C PHE A 471 4.92 7.41 20.09
N ASP A 472 4.40 6.50 20.92
CA ASP A 472 3.70 6.87 22.14
C ASP A 472 4.68 7.55 23.12
N GLN A 473 4.43 8.81 23.45
CA GLN A 473 5.26 9.63 24.35
C GLN A 473 5.41 9.09 25.80
N THR A 474 4.72 8.01 26.16
CA THR A 474 4.66 7.43 27.51
C THR A 474 5.09 5.97 27.56
N THR A 475 4.71 5.16 26.56
CA THR A 475 5.10 3.73 26.50
C THR A 475 6.31 3.47 25.61
N GLY A 476 6.61 4.38 24.68
CA GLY A 476 7.64 4.17 23.65
C GLY A 476 7.23 3.18 22.56
N GLU A 477 5.97 2.73 22.53
CA GLU A 477 5.44 1.88 21.46
C GLU A 477 5.38 2.67 20.14
N LEU A 478 5.88 2.07 19.06
CA LEU A 478 5.74 2.61 17.72
C LEU A 478 4.37 2.22 17.15
N TRP A 479 3.69 3.19 16.53
CA TRP A 479 2.43 3.00 15.81
C TRP A 479 2.57 3.45 14.36
N ALA A 480 1.86 2.79 13.45
CA ALA A 480 1.77 3.17 12.04
C ALA A 480 0.31 3.25 11.58
N GLY A 481 0.08 4.02 10.52
CA GLY A 481 -1.05 3.79 9.62
C GLY A 481 -0.51 3.28 8.29
N ASP A 482 -0.92 2.07 7.89
CA ASP A 482 -0.52 1.46 6.63
C ASP A 482 -1.69 1.46 5.63
N VAL A 483 -1.43 1.99 4.43
CA VAL A 483 -2.49 2.31 3.46
C VAL A 483 -2.85 1.07 2.64
N GLY A 484 -4.13 0.73 2.66
CA GLY A 484 -4.73 -0.38 1.92
C GLY A 484 -4.61 -0.27 0.41
N GLN A 485 -4.82 -1.38 -0.29
CA GLN A 485 -4.88 -1.37 -1.76
C GLN A 485 -6.31 -1.42 -2.29
N SER A 486 -6.96 -2.55 -2.03
CA SER A 486 -8.17 -2.98 -2.70
C SER A 486 -9.34 -2.97 -1.73
N ALA A 487 -9.06 -3.07 -0.42
CA ALA A 487 -10.03 -3.52 0.54
C ALA A 487 -9.87 -2.93 1.95
N ILE A 488 -8.68 -2.99 2.59
CA ILE A 488 -8.53 -2.74 4.03
C ILE A 488 -7.45 -1.71 4.34
N GLU A 489 -7.81 -0.72 5.15
CA GLU A 489 -6.91 0.28 5.74
C GLU A 489 -6.49 -0.15 7.16
N GLU A 490 -5.21 0.02 7.52
CA GLU A 490 -4.59 -0.64 8.68
C GLU A 490 -3.99 0.34 9.70
N ILE A 491 -4.15 0.04 11.00
CA ILE A 491 -3.51 0.75 12.11
C ILE A 491 -2.74 -0.24 12.97
N ASP A 492 -1.41 -0.13 12.92
CA ASP A 492 -0.48 -1.08 13.50
C ASP A 492 0.17 -0.58 14.78
N ARG A 493 0.62 -1.54 15.59
CA ARG A 493 1.62 -1.34 16.62
C ARG A 493 2.87 -2.12 16.26
N VAL A 494 3.95 -1.40 15.98
CA VAL A 494 5.13 -1.92 15.30
C VAL A 494 6.13 -2.50 16.28
N ALA A 495 6.12 -3.83 16.40
CA ALA A 495 7.11 -4.60 17.13
C ALA A 495 8.37 -4.82 16.30
N ILE A 496 9.53 -4.87 16.97
CA ILE A 496 10.81 -5.17 16.33
C ILE A 496 10.83 -6.58 15.72
N GLY A 497 11.30 -6.70 14.48
CA GLY A 497 11.29 -7.95 13.71
C GLY A 497 9.93 -8.36 13.15
N GLY A 498 8.86 -7.66 13.50
CA GLY A 498 7.48 -7.98 13.11
C GLY A 498 7.26 -7.99 11.61
N ASN A 499 6.46 -8.96 11.14
CA ASN A 499 6.00 -9.08 9.77
C ASN A 499 4.52 -8.74 9.68
N TYR A 500 4.18 -7.65 9.00
CA TYR A 500 2.80 -7.14 8.87
C TYR A 500 2.07 -7.72 7.65
N GLY A 501 2.69 -8.70 6.97
CA GLY A 501 2.01 -9.62 6.09
C GLY A 501 1.82 -9.18 4.64
N TRP A 502 1.93 -7.89 4.28
CA TRP A 502 1.85 -7.46 2.88
C TRP A 502 2.98 -8.09 2.04
N ARG A 503 2.73 -8.72 0.89
CA ARG A 503 1.46 -8.86 0.13
C ARG A 503 0.78 -10.24 0.23
N ALA A 504 1.02 -11.00 1.29
CA ALA A 504 0.30 -12.24 1.60
C ALA A 504 -1.03 -11.98 2.37
N LYS A 505 -1.12 -10.82 3.04
CA LYS A 505 -2.31 -10.29 3.71
C LYS A 505 -2.57 -8.83 3.31
N GLU A 506 -3.80 -8.39 3.50
CA GLU A 506 -4.25 -6.99 3.50
C GLU A 506 -5.30 -6.92 4.63
N GLY A 507 -4.95 -6.25 5.72
CA GLY A 507 -5.62 -6.41 7.01
C GLY A 507 -5.53 -7.84 7.56
N SER A 508 -6.55 -8.23 8.33
CA SER A 508 -6.70 -9.60 8.84
C SER A 508 -6.96 -10.66 7.76
N PHE A 509 -7.19 -10.27 6.50
CA PHE A 509 -7.57 -11.16 5.40
C PHE A 509 -6.35 -11.63 4.59
N HIS A 510 -6.51 -12.72 3.83
CA HIS A 510 -5.48 -13.13 2.86
C HIS A 510 -5.62 -12.32 1.57
N PHE A 511 -4.49 -11.98 0.94
CA PHE A 511 -4.47 -11.21 -0.30
C PHE A 511 -4.07 -12.09 -1.49
N ASP A 512 -4.88 -12.07 -2.56
CA ASP A 512 -4.53 -12.64 -3.86
C ASP A 512 -4.11 -11.52 -4.82
N PRO A 513 -2.83 -11.40 -5.21
CA PRO A 513 -2.35 -10.39 -6.15
C PRO A 513 -2.84 -10.62 -7.60
N ASN A 514 -3.56 -11.71 -7.86
CA ASN A 514 -4.35 -11.99 -9.06
C ASN A 514 -3.61 -11.92 -10.42
N GLY A 515 -2.28 -11.94 -10.38
CA GLY A 515 -1.40 -11.95 -11.55
C GLY A 515 -1.49 -10.64 -12.32
N ALA A 516 -2.06 -10.68 -13.53
CA ALA A 516 -2.21 -9.51 -14.40
C ALA A 516 -3.63 -8.87 -14.34
N ALA A 517 -4.51 -9.38 -13.49
CA ALA A 517 -5.75 -8.71 -13.08
C ALA A 517 -5.56 -8.16 -11.66
N GLY A 518 -6.32 -7.14 -11.28
CA GLY A 518 -6.17 -6.51 -9.95
C GLY A 518 -6.49 -7.46 -8.81
N GLY A 519 -5.69 -7.40 -7.74
CA GLY A 519 -5.79 -8.26 -6.57
C GLY A 519 -6.92 -7.93 -5.61
N PHE A 520 -7.21 -8.88 -4.73
CA PHE A 520 -8.39 -8.88 -3.85
C PHE A 520 -8.14 -9.62 -2.53
N VAL A 521 -8.91 -9.25 -1.50
CA VAL A 521 -8.94 -9.98 -0.22
C VAL A 521 -9.86 -11.20 -0.24
N THR A 522 -9.51 -12.21 0.56
CA THR A 522 -10.23 -13.47 0.66
C THR A 522 -9.98 -14.22 1.98
N ASP A 523 -10.89 -15.13 2.34
CA ASP A 523 -10.83 -15.96 3.55
C ASP A 523 -9.92 -17.19 3.40
N ILE A 524 -9.57 -17.57 2.17
CA ILE A 524 -8.78 -18.79 1.89
C ILE A 524 -7.47 -18.41 1.18
N PRO A 525 -6.29 -18.70 1.77
CA PRO A 525 -5.03 -18.22 1.24
C PRO A 525 -4.74 -18.74 -0.18
N PRO A 526 -4.25 -17.87 -1.10
CA PRO A 526 -3.87 -18.25 -2.46
C PRO A 526 -2.50 -18.95 -2.52
N LEU A 527 -1.67 -18.74 -1.49
CA LEU A 527 -0.42 -19.42 -1.15
C LEU A 527 -0.31 -19.42 0.39
N PRO A 528 0.46 -20.33 1.02
CA PRO A 528 0.70 -20.28 2.46
C PRO A 528 1.20 -18.89 2.88
N PRO A 529 0.55 -18.23 3.86
CA PRO A 529 1.15 -17.06 4.48
C PRO A 529 2.44 -17.49 5.19
N PRO A 530 3.46 -16.63 5.28
CA PRO A 530 4.58 -16.86 6.18
C PRO A 530 4.10 -17.08 7.62
N PRO A 531 4.84 -17.83 8.45
CA PRO A 531 4.52 -17.93 9.88
C PRO A 531 4.71 -16.57 10.58
N ASP A 532 4.09 -16.45 11.75
CA ASP A 532 4.26 -15.33 12.70
C ASP A 532 3.96 -13.93 12.11
N LEU A 533 2.95 -13.84 11.23
CA LEU A 533 2.36 -12.56 10.82
C LEU A 533 1.66 -11.86 11.99
N ILE A 534 1.71 -10.53 11.99
CA ILE A 534 1.06 -9.65 12.95
C ILE A 534 -0.10 -8.95 12.25
N ASP A 535 -1.32 -9.20 12.73
CA ASP A 535 -2.53 -8.51 12.28
C ASP A 535 -2.64 -7.10 12.90
N PRO A 536 -3.26 -6.13 12.22
CA PRO A 536 -3.36 -4.76 12.71
C PRO A 536 -4.18 -4.64 14.00
N VAL A 537 -3.86 -3.62 14.81
CA VAL A 537 -4.56 -3.35 16.08
C VAL A 537 -5.97 -2.81 15.83
N ALA A 538 -6.17 -2.11 14.72
CA ALA A 538 -7.47 -1.71 14.21
C ALA A 538 -7.45 -1.64 12.68
N GLN A 539 -8.58 -1.95 12.05
CA GLN A 539 -8.73 -1.94 10.60
C GLN A 539 -10.14 -1.52 10.20
N TYR A 540 -10.32 -1.03 8.98
CA TYR A 540 -11.60 -0.71 8.37
C TYR A 540 -11.52 -0.83 6.85
N ASP A 541 -12.66 -0.97 6.16
CA ASP A 541 -12.66 -1.21 4.71
C ASP A 541 -12.85 0.05 3.84
N HIS A 542 -12.61 -0.09 2.54
CA HIS A 542 -12.73 0.97 1.54
C HIS A 542 -14.19 1.40 1.25
N GLY A 543 -15.18 0.82 1.95
CA GLY A 543 -16.52 1.39 2.06
C GLY A 543 -16.59 2.57 3.04
N GLU A 544 -15.64 2.65 3.98
CA GLU A 544 -15.56 3.66 5.03
C GLU A 544 -14.45 4.71 4.80
N GLY A 545 -13.35 4.35 4.09
CA GLY A 545 -12.22 5.26 3.83
C GLY A 545 -11.63 5.20 2.42
N THR A 546 -10.41 5.71 2.25
CA THR A 546 -9.67 5.73 0.97
C THR A 546 -8.14 5.84 1.14
N ALA A 547 -7.65 6.29 2.30
CA ALA A 547 -6.25 6.18 2.70
C ALA A 547 -6.11 6.53 4.20
N VAL A 548 -5.69 5.59 5.04
CA VAL A 548 -5.34 5.89 6.43
C VAL A 548 -4.12 6.82 6.47
N VAL A 549 -4.23 7.90 7.23
CA VAL A 549 -3.16 8.91 7.37
C VAL A 549 -2.30 8.64 8.61
N GLY A 550 -2.60 7.58 9.37
CA GLY A 550 -2.04 7.36 10.70
C GLY A 550 -2.48 8.44 11.70
N GLY A 551 -1.71 8.62 12.76
CA GLY A 551 -2.11 9.42 13.92
C GLY A 551 -1.04 9.51 15.02
N PHE A 552 -1.47 9.81 16.24
CA PHE A 552 -0.64 9.84 17.46
C PHE A 552 -1.43 9.31 18.67
N VAL A 553 -0.76 8.65 19.64
CA VAL A 553 -1.42 8.35 20.92
C VAL A 553 -1.54 9.62 21.75
N SER A 554 -2.78 10.05 21.98
CA SER A 554 -3.07 11.33 22.61
C SER A 554 -2.91 11.29 24.14
N ARG A 555 -2.49 12.43 24.70
CA ARG A 555 -2.56 12.76 26.14
C ARG A 555 -3.46 13.97 26.41
N GLY A 556 -3.95 14.63 25.37
CA GLY A 556 -4.83 15.80 25.44
C GLY A 556 -5.67 16.00 24.17
N PRO A 557 -6.97 16.34 24.27
CA PRO A 557 -7.75 16.57 25.49
C PRO A 557 -8.05 15.29 26.27
N ALA A 558 -8.51 15.43 27.53
CA ALA A 558 -8.82 14.31 28.42
C ALA A 558 -9.80 13.27 27.82
N ALA A 559 -10.73 13.72 26.97
CA ALA A 559 -11.64 12.89 26.18
C ALA A 559 -10.93 11.85 25.29
N LEU A 560 -9.77 12.21 24.72
CA LEU A 560 -8.99 11.36 23.83
C LEU A 560 -7.70 10.81 24.49
N SER A 561 -7.49 11.07 25.78
CA SER A 561 -6.27 10.65 26.48
C SER A 561 -6.24 9.12 26.62
N GLY A 562 -5.19 8.49 26.10
CA GLY A 562 -5.07 7.02 26.04
C GLY A 562 -5.66 6.38 24.78
N PHE A 563 -6.09 7.16 23.79
CA PHE A 563 -6.46 6.65 22.46
C PHE A 563 -5.41 7.03 21.40
N TYR A 564 -5.19 6.14 20.43
CA TYR A 564 -4.49 6.50 19.19
C TYR A 564 -5.45 7.27 18.29
N VAL A 565 -5.23 8.59 18.18
CA VAL A 565 -6.07 9.51 17.42
C VAL A 565 -5.51 9.62 16.01
N ALA A 566 -6.26 9.10 15.06
CA ALA A 566 -5.87 8.93 13.66
C ALA A 566 -6.92 9.53 12.72
N GLY A 567 -6.70 9.46 11.42
CA GLY A 567 -7.73 9.83 10.46
C GLY A 567 -7.52 9.25 9.07
N ASP A 568 -8.59 9.28 8.29
CA ASP A 568 -8.59 8.93 6.87
C ASP A 568 -8.56 10.21 6.01
N LEU A 569 -7.92 10.13 4.85
CA LEU A 569 -7.85 11.20 3.86
C LEU A 569 -9.24 11.80 3.56
N GLY A 570 -10.23 10.93 3.37
CA GLY A 570 -11.66 11.19 3.18
C GLY A 570 -12.34 10.01 2.45
N PRO A 571 -13.63 9.73 2.68
CA PRO A 571 -14.35 8.52 2.24
C PRO A 571 -14.63 8.45 0.72
N ASN A 572 -13.87 9.21 -0.08
CA ASN A 572 -13.72 9.22 -1.52
C ASN A 572 -12.93 10.49 -1.90
N LEU A 573 -12.26 10.49 -3.05
CA LEU A 573 -11.44 11.64 -3.52
C LEU A 573 -12.24 12.82 -4.13
N SER A 574 -13.56 12.92 -3.95
CA SER A 574 -14.38 13.96 -4.61
C SER A 574 -14.55 15.27 -3.83
N SER A 575 -14.46 15.27 -2.50
CA SER A 575 -14.60 16.49 -1.68
C SER A 575 -13.83 16.41 -0.35
N PRO A 576 -13.22 17.52 0.12
CA PRO A 576 -12.37 17.54 1.32
C PRO A 576 -13.18 17.23 2.60
N SER A 577 -13.18 15.95 2.97
CA SER A 577 -14.11 15.36 3.95
C SER A 577 -13.45 14.27 4.82
N GLY A 578 -12.16 14.44 5.14
CA GLY A 578 -11.40 13.52 5.99
C GLY A 578 -12.07 13.23 7.33
N ARG A 579 -12.02 11.96 7.75
CA ARG A 579 -12.67 11.44 8.97
C ARG A 579 -11.66 11.38 10.11
N LEU A 580 -12.13 11.67 11.33
CA LEU A 580 -11.29 11.63 12.54
C LEU A 580 -11.67 10.41 13.38
N PHE A 581 -10.70 9.52 13.57
CA PHE A 581 -10.85 8.26 14.27
C PHE A 581 -10.08 8.25 15.59
N TYR A 582 -10.48 7.36 16.49
CA TYR A 582 -9.71 7.02 17.67
C TYR A 582 -9.78 5.52 17.94
N VAL A 583 -8.62 4.93 18.23
CA VAL A 583 -8.44 3.51 18.56
C VAL A 583 -8.07 3.38 20.03
N ASN A 584 -8.77 2.53 20.77
CA ASN A 584 -8.44 2.22 22.17
C ASN A 584 -7.16 1.38 22.23
N ILE A 585 -6.08 1.94 22.77
CA ILE A 585 -4.76 1.26 22.79
C ILE A 585 -4.71 -0.02 23.64
N ALA A 586 -5.73 -0.27 24.47
CA ALA A 586 -5.84 -1.49 25.27
C ALA A 586 -6.71 -2.58 24.61
N THR A 587 -7.58 -2.25 23.65
CA THR A 587 -8.58 -3.20 23.09
C THR A 587 -8.65 -3.26 21.57
N GLY A 588 -8.01 -2.34 20.84
CA GLY A 588 -8.15 -2.23 19.38
C GLY A 588 -9.49 -1.63 18.92
N GLU A 589 -10.35 -1.20 19.86
CA GLU A 589 -11.68 -0.66 19.54
C GLU A 589 -11.58 0.67 18.77
N LEU A 590 -11.84 0.60 17.45
CA LEU A 590 -11.92 1.72 16.52
C LEU A 590 -13.28 2.41 16.60
N ARG A 591 -13.27 3.74 16.73
CA ARG A 591 -14.47 4.59 16.73
C ARG A 591 -14.24 5.88 15.95
N GLU A 592 -15.30 6.42 15.37
CA GLU A 592 -15.26 7.77 14.79
C GLU A 592 -15.64 8.83 15.84
N ALA A 593 -14.89 9.94 15.84
CA ALA A 593 -15.18 11.10 16.66
C ALA A 593 -16.39 11.89 16.15
N ILE A 594 -17.06 12.59 17.06
CA ILE A 594 -18.08 13.58 16.72
C ILE A 594 -17.38 14.95 16.62
N VAL A 595 -17.44 15.57 15.44
CA VAL A 595 -16.78 16.88 15.21
C VAL A 595 -17.79 18.01 15.34
N GLY A 596 -17.57 18.89 16.31
CA GLY A 596 -18.49 19.97 16.68
C GLY A 596 -19.80 19.46 17.30
N ALA A 597 -20.67 20.38 17.71
CA ALA A 597 -21.94 20.04 18.38
C ALA A 597 -23.00 19.36 17.48
N ASN A 598 -22.73 19.18 16.18
CA ASN A 598 -23.69 18.71 15.18
C ASN A 598 -23.11 17.63 14.24
N ASP A 599 -22.00 16.98 14.60
CA ASP A 599 -21.24 16.04 13.77
C ASP A 599 -20.97 16.55 12.34
N ARG A 600 -20.36 17.74 12.26
CA ARG A 600 -20.06 18.40 10.99
C ARG A 600 -18.86 17.74 10.29
N PRO A 601 -18.83 17.64 8.95
CA PRO A 601 -17.62 17.27 8.23
C PRO A 601 -16.42 18.15 8.61
N LEU A 602 -15.22 17.57 8.60
CA LEU A 602 -13.98 18.30 8.95
C LEU A 602 -13.74 19.49 8.01
N GLY A 603 -14.04 19.33 6.72
CA GLY A 603 -13.91 20.36 5.68
C GLY A 603 -12.51 20.49 5.07
N PHE A 604 -11.68 19.47 5.27
CA PHE A 604 -10.31 19.33 4.76
C PHE A 604 -10.07 17.85 4.34
N TRP A 605 -9.19 17.63 3.37
CA TRP A 605 -8.42 16.40 3.26
C TRP A 605 -7.46 16.34 4.44
N ILE A 606 -7.42 15.24 5.19
CA ILE A 606 -6.35 15.02 6.17
C ILE A 606 -5.08 14.67 5.40
N LYS A 607 -3.96 15.30 5.76
CA LYS A 607 -2.66 15.18 5.08
C LYS A 607 -1.53 14.71 6.00
N GLY A 608 -1.74 14.82 7.30
CA GLY A 608 -0.85 14.31 8.32
C GLY A 608 -1.26 14.84 9.69
N PHE A 609 -0.41 14.61 10.67
CA PHE A 609 -0.66 15.00 12.05
C PHE A 609 0.59 15.59 12.70
N GLY A 610 0.40 16.17 13.88
CA GLY A 610 1.47 16.55 14.79
C GLY A 610 1.06 16.38 16.24
N GLN A 611 2.03 16.44 17.14
CA GLN A 611 1.81 16.39 18.59
C GLN A 611 2.71 17.41 19.28
N ASP A 612 2.22 18.04 20.36
CA ASP A 612 3.03 18.92 21.22
C ASP A 612 3.64 18.16 22.42
N ALA A 613 4.55 18.80 23.15
CA ALA A 613 5.20 18.21 24.33
C ALA A 613 4.21 17.87 25.47
N ALA A 614 3.02 18.48 25.45
CA ALA A 614 1.90 18.15 26.35
C ALA A 614 0.96 17.05 25.76
N GLY A 615 1.38 16.39 24.68
CA GLY A 615 0.70 15.27 24.04
C GLY A 615 -0.65 15.58 23.38
N ASN A 616 -0.94 16.86 23.11
CA ASN A 616 -2.14 17.22 22.34
C ASN A 616 -1.93 16.98 20.85
N VAL A 617 -2.94 16.47 20.17
CA VAL A 617 -2.87 16.12 18.75
C VAL A 617 -3.37 17.25 17.84
N TYR A 618 -2.68 17.43 16.72
CA TYR A 618 -2.94 18.43 15.69
C TYR A 618 -3.17 17.73 14.34
N ILE A 619 -4.15 18.20 13.58
CA ILE A 619 -4.45 17.74 12.22
C ILE A 619 -3.77 18.71 11.24
N CYS A 620 -2.97 18.19 10.32
CA CYS A 620 -2.51 18.90 9.13
C CYS A 620 -3.43 18.53 7.97
N GLY A 621 -3.97 19.50 7.24
CA GLY A 621 -4.91 19.24 6.15
C GLY A 621 -5.01 20.36 5.13
N SER A 622 -5.61 20.06 3.97
CA SER A 622 -5.78 21.01 2.86
C SER A 622 -7.16 20.86 2.22
N LYS A 623 -7.64 21.88 1.50
CA LYS A 623 -8.89 21.79 0.71
C LYS A 623 -8.61 21.43 -0.74
N THR A 624 -7.36 21.55 -1.16
CA THR A 624 -6.82 20.98 -2.40
C THR A 624 -6.40 19.52 -2.17
N LEU A 625 -6.64 18.63 -3.14
CA LEU A 625 -6.22 17.24 -3.01
C LEU A 625 -4.70 17.07 -3.22
N GLY A 626 -4.13 17.67 -4.27
CA GLY A 626 -2.69 17.70 -4.52
C GLY A 626 -1.97 18.90 -3.89
N PRO A 627 -0.62 18.94 -3.94
CA PRO A 627 0.21 20.02 -3.41
C PRO A 627 0.11 21.31 -4.25
N SER A 628 -1.04 21.98 -4.23
CA SER A 628 -1.23 23.27 -4.90
C SER A 628 -2.27 24.21 -4.23
N GLY A 629 -2.18 25.50 -4.57
CA GLY A 629 -2.98 26.56 -3.97
C GLY A 629 -2.38 27.08 -2.65
N ALA A 630 -3.25 27.54 -1.75
CA ALA A 630 -2.89 28.05 -0.42
C ALA A 630 -4.00 27.73 0.60
N THR A 631 -4.58 26.52 0.51
CA THR A 631 -5.74 26.10 1.32
C THR A 631 -5.39 25.17 2.49
N GLY A 632 -4.09 24.91 2.67
CA GLY A 632 -3.53 24.14 3.78
C GLY A 632 -3.60 24.87 5.11
N ALA A 633 -3.86 24.11 6.17
CA ALA A 633 -3.94 24.58 7.55
C ALA A 633 -3.47 23.52 8.54
N VAL A 634 -3.13 23.97 9.76
CA VAL A 634 -2.96 23.12 10.94
C VAL A 634 -4.04 23.47 11.96
N LEU A 635 -4.67 22.44 12.51
CA LEU A 635 -5.79 22.54 13.44
C LEU A 635 -5.48 21.77 14.72
N LYS A 636 -5.61 22.37 15.90
CA LYS A 636 -5.49 21.67 17.19
C LYS A 636 -6.82 21.00 17.55
N ILE A 637 -6.80 19.73 17.94
CA ILE A 637 -7.98 19.04 18.48
C ILE A 637 -8.21 19.53 19.92
N VAL A 638 -9.42 20.00 20.22
CA VAL A 638 -9.79 20.59 21.53
C VAL A 638 -11.14 20.06 22.02
N PRO A 639 -11.45 20.15 23.34
CA PRO A 639 -12.79 19.84 23.83
C PRO A 639 -13.83 20.78 23.22
N LEU A 640 -15.04 20.29 22.92
CA LEU A 640 -16.12 21.11 22.36
C LEU A 640 -16.36 22.42 23.15
N ALA A 641 -16.33 22.36 24.48
CA ALA A 641 -16.54 23.51 25.36
C ALA A 641 -15.40 24.56 25.36
N ALA A 642 -14.24 24.25 24.76
CA ALA A 642 -13.09 25.16 24.72
C ALA A 642 -13.13 26.14 23.53
N ALA A 643 -13.93 25.86 22.50
CA ALA A 643 -13.95 26.62 21.24
C ALA A 643 -14.46 28.07 21.38
N ASP A 644 -15.36 28.32 22.33
CA ASP A 644 -16.10 29.59 22.46
C ASP A 644 -15.27 30.74 23.08
N ASN A 645 -14.03 30.48 23.52
CA ASN A 645 -13.27 31.36 24.42
C ASN A 645 -11.97 31.97 23.88
N ARG A 646 -11.68 31.91 22.56
CA ARG A 646 -10.51 32.59 21.97
C ARG A 646 -10.83 33.33 20.68
N ARG A 647 -10.44 34.62 20.63
CA ARG A 647 -10.35 35.39 19.37
C ARG A 647 -9.10 34.97 18.63
N TRP A 648 -9.26 34.38 17.45
CA TRP A 648 -8.14 34.01 16.57
C TRP A 648 -7.84 35.13 15.57
N VAL A 649 -6.55 35.29 15.23
CA VAL A 649 -6.09 36.27 14.24
C VAL A 649 -6.49 35.79 12.84
N ARG A 650 -7.14 36.65 12.06
CA ARG A 650 -7.23 36.47 10.62
C ARG A 650 -5.97 37.03 9.98
N TYR A 651 -5.34 36.23 9.14
CA TYR A 651 -4.37 36.69 8.15
C TYR A 651 -5.12 36.88 6.83
N GLU A 652 -4.93 38.04 6.19
CA GLU A 652 -5.47 38.42 4.87
C GLU A 652 -4.37 38.34 3.80
#